data_AF-A0A9Q9MV95-F1
#
_entry.id   AF-A0A9Q9MV95-F1
#
_cell.length_a   1.000
_cell.length_b   1.000
_cell.length_c   1.000
_cell.angle_alpha   90.00
_cell.angle_beta   90.00
_cell.angle_gamma   90.00
#
_symmetry.space_group_name_H-M   'P 1'
#
loop_
_entity.id
_entity.type
_entity.pdbx_description
1 polymer ?
#
loop_
_entity_poly.entity_id
_entity_poly.type
_entity_poly.pdbx_seq_one_letter_code
_entity_poly.pdbx_strand_id
1 'polypeptide(L)'
;MVQAKRKADVANIQDGLLKVATFNDDQMNSPQTGLITKQGKAALGQSDLIISNATKNAEEIAATLPDGDVRDNFMRQAQMQILSLKNQAVKYEVDQHQQYETGMQDATRKLWIQRESESWDDQQAAAFARQQRIIATSSYGAARGWSREQMLAQIESDDRGATEMRAKNYAAANPTGWLNGDFRSADGGDLDLRAVGLVETGGKHRNADGSIVTSPKGAQGEFQLMPGTGKELAAKRGVEYNPEDPEQHAQLARDYTGQLSKKYQSETLAGAAYNWGMGNVDNLIAKVGDPRKGEISMADFVKQLPAETRGWLSRYNKNRTGMDPVAINQIDNLAESQINRQRANARKTLDPELNNTMTQLYNGEVPDSMPNISKIMFSYGEQGQTVVKQLDIAINNARVFQSIQYAPPSEQQAELAKLNPQANDPDYALKLQAYGKISALVQSSNEKIQAQRDAGRFNDAFVMGEKLDPSNKSMQKAADNTPMALNFRINDASTHDGIVNQVAQTGIIPSQVTSKLNALSRASSPEVVIQGAELFNRLYGTDRASVIEMPKQTQAFYLTAKQLTDSGMSSEEAVKQAQEITYNQTDALKNQLSSIQSTKEYKKERDSAMDSARNSMAQWLRIDPNASDATTDAVNFRNDYQSLYDINYRSTGGNAEIAKEMTNKQISRNWSISDVNGSAKFMKYAPEALYNYGPSGWQAAQWKEEKERLMYGDRSEEISTSPTKLGVTSGSAPVITTNTPESKIAGDLEVAPDLLTPRDGGYSIVVRTKDENGIPGVQPYYDKFGRPMRWKPSLEDWKPYQDMQKLREQAGQNELIRGQEIRGFKAKHRALDEQYQRLHDERMDKFKDYFSWGNE
;
A
#
# COMPACT_ATOMS: atom_id res chain seq x y z
N MET A 1 -111.57 17.53 50.40
CA MET A 1 -110.76 16.33 50.71
C MET A 1 -110.32 15.56 49.46
N VAL A 2 -111.18 15.34 48.46
CA VAL A 2 -110.84 14.56 47.23
C VAL A 2 -109.66 15.14 46.42
N GLN A 3 -109.54 16.47 46.32
CA GLN A 3 -108.46 17.13 45.57
C GLN A 3 -107.09 17.07 46.26
N ALA A 4 -107.06 17.02 47.61
CA ALA A 4 -105.84 16.86 48.39
C ALA A 4 -105.31 15.42 48.32
N LYS A 5 -106.21 14.43 48.35
CA LYS A 5 -105.88 13.01 48.17
C LYS A 5 -105.25 12.75 46.79
N ARG A 6 -105.85 13.25 45.71
CA ARG A 6 -105.28 13.13 44.35
C ARG A 6 -103.88 13.76 44.20
N LYS A 7 -103.63 14.91 44.84
CA LYS A 7 -102.30 15.53 44.83
C LYS A 7 -101.26 14.70 45.61
N ALA A 8 -101.66 14.12 46.74
CA ALA A 8 -100.81 13.20 47.52
C ALA A 8 -100.52 11.91 46.76
N ASP A 9 -101.51 11.33 46.07
CA ASP A 9 -101.35 10.13 45.24
C ASP A 9 -100.36 10.36 44.09
N VAL A 10 -100.46 11.51 43.41
CA VAL A 10 -99.49 11.91 42.36
C VAL A 10 -98.08 12.10 42.94
N ALA A 11 -97.95 12.76 44.09
CA ALA A 11 -96.66 12.96 44.75
C ALA A 11 -96.03 11.62 45.18
N ASN A 12 -96.82 10.68 45.68
CA ASN A 12 -96.36 9.34 46.05
C ASN A 12 -95.88 8.52 44.83
N ILE A 13 -96.60 8.60 43.70
CA ILE A 13 -96.15 7.98 42.44
C ILE A 13 -94.84 8.61 41.96
N GLN A 14 -94.73 9.95 42.01
CA GLN A 14 -93.52 10.66 41.58
C GLN A 14 -92.31 10.35 42.47
N ASP A 15 -92.48 10.29 43.79
CA ASP A 15 -91.44 9.89 44.74
C ASP A 15 -90.99 8.44 44.49
N GLY A 16 -91.94 7.52 44.31
CA GLY A 16 -91.64 6.15 43.95
C GLY A 16 -90.87 6.04 42.63
N LEU A 17 -91.29 6.78 41.59
CA LEU A 17 -90.62 6.77 40.28
C LEU A 17 -89.23 7.40 40.32
N LEU A 18 -89.00 8.39 41.19
CA LEU A 18 -87.68 8.96 41.42
C LEU A 18 -86.75 7.94 42.10
N LYS A 19 -87.28 7.16 43.06
CA LYS A 19 -86.54 6.07 43.71
C LYS A 19 -86.17 4.96 42.72
N VAL A 20 -87.11 4.53 41.86
CA VAL A 20 -86.83 3.58 40.77
C VAL A 20 -85.79 4.14 39.80
N ALA A 21 -85.90 5.40 39.39
CA ALA A 21 -84.94 6.02 38.49
C ALA A 21 -83.54 6.09 39.12
N THR A 22 -83.44 6.45 40.39
CA THR A 22 -82.16 6.50 41.14
C THR A 22 -81.53 5.12 41.26
N PHE A 23 -82.34 4.10 41.60
CA PHE A 23 -81.87 2.72 41.69
C PHE A 23 -81.40 2.19 40.33
N ASN A 24 -82.17 2.47 39.26
CA ASN A 24 -81.82 2.07 37.90
C ASN A 24 -80.52 2.74 37.42
N ASP A 25 -80.33 4.03 37.72
CA ASP A 25 -79.09 4.74 37.43
C ASP A 25 -77.90 4.14 38.18
N ASP A 26 -78.05 3.81 39.47
CA ASP A 26 -76.99 3.17 40.26
C ASP A 26 -76.61 1.78 39.71
N GLN A 27 -77.60 0.96 39.33
CA GLN A 27 -77.36 -0.35 38.70
C GLN A 27 -76.56 -0.23 37.38
N MET A 28 -76.70 0.88 36.65
CA MET A 28 -75.97 1.10 35.41
C MET A 28 -74.61 1.77 35.66
N ASN A 29 -74.62 2.90 36.37
CA ASN A 29 -73.56 3.91 36.37
C ASN A 29 -72.77 4.00 37.69
N SER A 30 -73.09 3.19 38.70
CA SER A 30 -72.34 3.20 39.96
C SER A 30 -70.86 2.87 39.73
N PRO A 31 -69.91 3.70 40.21
CA PRO A 31 -68.48 3.50 39.98
C PRO A 31 -67.92 2.21 40.58
N GLN A 32 -68.61 1.59 41.53
CA GLN A 32 -68.14 0.41 42.26
C GLN A 32 -68.89 -0.86 41.88
N THR A 33 -70.19 -0.74 41.58
CA THR A 33 -71.09 -1.89 41.44
C THR A 33 -71.91 -1.88 40.16
N GLY A 34 -71.93 -0.78 39.41
CA GLY A 34 -72.76 -0.62 38.23
C GLY A 34 -72.25 -1.44 37.04
N LEU A 35 -73.13 -1.68 36.06
CA LEU A 35 -72.80 -2.41 34.83
C LEU A 35 -71.56 -1.88 34.13
N ILE A 36 -71.35 -0.55 34.14
CA ILE A 36 -70.20 0.10 33.48
C ILE A 36 -68.83 -0.39 33.98
N THR A 37 -68.79 -1.02 35.16
CA THR A 37 -67.57 -1.61 35.74
C THR A 37 -67.27 -3.01 35.19
N LYS A 38 -68.23 -3.64 34.52
CA LYS A 38 -68.13 -5.00 33.96
C LYS A 38 -67.77 -4.90 32.48
N GLN A 39 -66.49 -5.07 32.15
CA GLN A 39 -65.99 -4.97 30.77
C GLN A 39 -65.78 -6.35 30.12
N GLY A 40 -65.87 -6.39 28.79
CA GLY A 40 -65.65 -7.59 27.98
C GLY A 40 -66.51 -8.78 28.41
N LYS A 41 -65.87 -9.95 28.65
CA LYS A 41 -66.58 -11.17 29.08
C LYS A 41 -67.35 -10.99 30.39
N ALA A 42 -66.95 -10.07 31.27
CA ALA A 42 -67.61 -9.87 32.56
C ALA A 42 -68.99 -9.19 32.46
N ALA A 43 -69.30 -8.55 31.33
CA ALA A 43 -70.60 -7.90 31.07
C ALA A 43 -71.71 -8.90 30.73
N LEU A 44 -71.35 -10.12 30.32
CA LEU A 44 -72.30 -11.14 29.84
C LEU A 44 -73.30 -11.58 30.92
N GLY A 45 -74.58 -11.62 30.54
CA GLY A 45 -75.72 -11.96 31.39
C GLY A 45 -76.02 -10.94 32.49
N GLN A 46 -75.30 -9.81 32.55
CA GLN A 46 -75.50 -8.81 33.60
C GLN A 46 -76.73 -7.95 33.34
N SER A 47 -77.16 -7.78 32.07
CA SER A 47 -78.41 -7.06 31.77
C SER A 47 -79.63 -7.75 32.40
N ASP A 48 -79.74 -9.08 32.31
CA ASP A 48 -80.85 -9.83 32.92
C ASP A 48 -80.87 -9.68 34.46
N LEU A 49 -79.69 -9.69 35.09
CA LEU A 49 -79.56 -9.49 36.54
C LEU A 49 -80.02 -8.10 36.97
N ILE A 50 -79.59 -7.06 36.23
CA ILE A 50 -79.97 -5.67 36.51
C ILE A 50 -81.48 -5.47 36.35
N ILE A 51 -82.08 -6.08 35.33
CA ILE A 51 -83.53 -6.01 35.13
C ILE A 51 -84.28 -6.76 36.23
N SER A 52 -83.82 -7.93 36.65
CA SER A 52 -84.39 -8.63 37.78
C SER A 52 -84.34 -7.81 39.07
N ASN A 53 -83.21 -7.13 39.34
CA ASN A 53 -83.05 -6.26 40.51
C ASN A 53 -83.99 -5.04 40.44
N ALA A 54 -84.08 -4.40 39.28
CA ALA A 54 -84.93 -3.23 39.05
C ALA A 54 -86.43 -3.57 39.17
N THR A 55 -86.85 -4.72 38.65
CA THR A 55 -88.23 -5.21 38.81
C THR A 55 -88.57 -5.47 40.26
N LYS A 56 -87.69 -6.18 40.99
CA LYS A 56 -87.89 -6.45 42.42
C LYS A 56 -87.96 -5.15 43.24
N ASN A 57 -87.07 -4.19 42.96
CA ASN A 57 -87.09 -2.89 43.63
C ASN A 57 -88.38 -2.11 43.36
N ALA A 58 -88.88 -2.12 42.12
CA ALA A 58 -90.17 -1.50 41.79
C ALA A 58 -91.34 -2.17 42.53
N GLU A 59 -91.35 -3.50 42.64
CA GLU A 59 -92.36 -4.24 43.42
C GLU A 59 -92.31 -3.90 44.92
N GLU A 60 -91.12 -3.79 45.50
CA GLU A 60 -90.92 -3.39 46.89
C GLU A 60 -91.42 -1.95 47.15
N ILE A 61 -91.13 -1.01 46.24
CA ILE A 61 -91.63 0.36 46.32
C ILE A 61 -93.16 0.38 46.16
N ALA A 62 -93.71 -0.38 45.22
CA ALA A 62 -95.15 -0.48 44.99
C ALA A 62 -95.91 -0.96 46.24
N ALA A 63 -95.33 -1.88 47.01
CA ALA A 63 -95.90 -2.37 48.26
C ALA A 63 -96.04 -1.29 49.34
N THR A 64 -95.27 -0.20 49.27
CA THR A 64 -95.35 0.95 50.20
C THR A 64 -96.38 2.00 49.76
N LEU A 65 -96.92 1.89 48.55
CA LEU A 65 -97.91 2.82 47.99
C LEU A 65 -99.35 2.38 48.31
N PRO A 66 -100.31 3.34 48.40
CA PRO A 66 -101.73 3.04 48.58
C PRO A 66 -102.29 2.06 47.53
N ASP A 67 -103.14 1.12 47.96
CA ASP A 67 -103.79 0.11 47.10
C ASP A 67 -104.69 0.73 46.01
N GLY A 68 -104.91 -0.01 44.92
CA GLY A 68 -105.77 0.37 43.79
C GLY A 68 -105.03 1.15 42.69
N ASP A 69 -105.70 2.12 42.07
CA ASP A 69 -105.24 2.84 40.86
C ASP A 69 -103.85 3.50 41.00
N VAL A 70 -103.44 3.87 42.22
CA VAL A 70 -102.16 4.53 42.50
C VAL A 70 -100.99 3.56 42.27
N ARG A 71 -101.08 2.35 42.82
CA ARG A 71 -100.07 1.30 42.64
C ARG A 71 -99.99 0.85 41.18
N ASP A 72 -101.13 0.68 40.52
CA ASP A 72 -101.18 0.23 39.12
C ASP A 72 -100.59 1.28 38.17
N ASN A 73 -100.84 2.56 38.41
CA ASN A 73 -100.26 3.64 37.62
C ASN A 73 -98.75 3.78 37.85
N PHE A 74 -98.30 3.68 39.11
CA PHE A 74 -96.88 3.61 39.43
C PHE A 74 -96.20 2.43 38.70
N MET A 75 -96.73 1.21 38.82
CA MET A 75 -96.13 0.02 38.22
C MET A 75 -96.04 0.11 36.70
N ARG A 76 -97.06 0.64 36.01
CA ARG A 76 -96.99 0.88 34.56
C ARG A 76 -95.86 1.84 34.18
N GLN A 77 -95.68 2.92 34.94
CA GLN A 77 -94.63 3.91 34.66
C GLN A 77 -93.23 3.40 35.06
N ALA A 78 -93.12 2.65 36.16
CA ALA A 78 -91.88 1.99 36.58
C ALA A 78 -91.43 0.94 35.55
N GLN A 79 -92.36 0.16 34.99
CA GLN A 79 -92.08 -0.78 33.91
C GLN A 79 -91.52 -0.10 32.66
N MET A 80 -91.98 1.11 32.31
CA MET A 80 -91.41 1.89 31.21
C MET A 80 -89.97 2.33 31.49
N GLN A 81 -89.65 2.72 32.73
CA GLN A 81 -88.27 3.03 33.12
C GLN A 81 -87.38 1.79 33.09
N ILE A 82 -87.88 0.64 33.55
CA ILE A 82 -87.17 -0.64 33.50
C ILE A 82 -86.93 -1.07 32.05
N LEU A 83 -87.89 -0.86 31.14
CA LEU A 83 -87.69 -1.15 29.72
C LEU A 83 -86.60 -0.27 29.09
N SER A 84 -86.55 1.01 29.46
CA SER A 84 -85.48 1.92 29.05
C SER A 84 -84.11 1.44 29.56
N LEU A 85 -84.03 1.08 30.85
CA LEU A 85 -82.83 0.49 31.46
C LEU A 85 -82.41 -0.79 30.73
N LYS A 86 -83.37 -1.67 30.38
CA LYS A 86 -83.10 -2.91 29.64
C LYS A 86 -82.41 -2.62 28.32
N ASN A 87 -82.91 -1.66 27.55
CA ASN A 87 -82.29 -1.30 26.27
C ASN A 87 -80.85 -0.75 26.46
N GLN A 88 -80.61 0.04 27.52
CA GLN A 88 -79.28 0.56 27.82
C GLN A 88 -78.31 -0.55 28.27
N ALA A 89 -78.75 -1.42 29.19
CA ALA A 89 -77.96 -2.51 29.72
C ALA A 89 -77.62 -3.56 28.65
N VAL A 90 -78.62 -3.97 27.85
CA VAL A 90 -78.42 -4.91 26.74
C VAL A 90 -77.49 -4.31 25.69
N LYS A 91 -77.63 -3.03 25.34
CA LYS A 91 -76.73 -2.38 24.39
C LYS A 91 -75.28 -2.37 24.90
N TYR A 92 -75.06 -1.98 26.15
CA TYR A 92 -73.73 -1.98 26.74
C TYR A 92 -73.12 -3.39 26.78
N GLU A 93 -73.89 -4.40 27.20
CA GLU A 93 -73.46 -5.79 27.21
C GLU A 93 -73.07 -6.29 25.82
N VAL A 94 -73.88 -6.00 24.80
CA VAL A 94 -73.60 -6.35 23.40
C VAL A 94 -72.33 -5.68 22.91
N ASP A 95 -72.15 -4.37 23.16
CA ASP A 95 -70.97 -3.62 22.76
C ASP A 95 -69.69 -4.18 23.43
N GLN A 96 -69.74 -4.48 24.74
CA GLN A 96 -68.62 -5.07 25.49
C GLN A 96 -68.28 -6.48 25.00
N HIS A 97 -69.29 -7.30 24.75
CA HIS A 97 -69.10 -8.65 24.22
C HIS A 97 -68.44 -8.62 22.83
N GLN A 98 -68.94 -7.75 21.93
CA GLN A 98 -68.40 -7.58 20.59
C GLN A 98 -66.93 -7.12 20.61
N GLN A 99 -66.57 -6.20 21.51
CA GLN A 99 -65.19 -5.75 21.70
C GLN A 99 -64.27 -6.86 22.19
N TYR A 100 -64.70 -7.63 23.20
CA TYR A 100 -63.92 -8.75 23.73
C TYR A 100 -63.65 -9.83 22.68
N GLU A 101 -64.68 -10.24 21.94
CA GLU A 101 -64.54 -11.24 20.89
C GLU A 101 -63.62 -10.78 19.75
N THR A 102 -63.77 -9.52 19.31
CA THR A 102 -62.90 -8.94 18.27
C THR A 102 -61.44 -8.88 18.75
N GLY A 103 -61.21 -8.47 20.00
CA GLY A 103 -59.87 -8.45 20.59
C GLY A 103 -59.24 -9.84 20.72
N MET A 104 -60.02 -10.84 21.12
CA MET A 104 -59.56 -12.24 21.18
C MET A 104 -59.22 -12.80 19.81
N GLN A 105 -60.01 -12.49 18.78
CA GLN A 105 -59.74 -12.90 17.42
C GLN A 105 -58.47 -12.23 16.88
N ASP A 106 -58.30 -10.93 17.11
CA ASP A 106 -57.09 -10.19 16.73
C ASP A 106 -55.83 -10.75 17.41
N ALA A 107 -55.91 -11.07 18.70
CA ALA A 107 -54.80 -11.68 19.44
C ALA A 107 -54.46 -13.08 18.92
N THR A 108 -55.47 -13.92 18.69
CA THR A 108 -55.30 -15.28 18.14
C THR A 108 -54.68 -15.22 16.75
N ARG A 109 -55.17 -14.34 15.89
CA ARG A 109 -54.62 -14.12 14.54
C ARG A 109 -53.15 -13.70 14.59
N LYS A 110 -52.82 -12.69 15.40
CA LYS A 110 -51.42 -12.22 15.57
C LYS A 110 -50.49 -13.30 16.11
N LEU A 111 -50.94 -14.09 17.09
CA LEU A 111 -50.18 -15.21 17.63
C LEU A 111 -49.81 -16.22 16.54
N TRP A 112 -50.77 -16.65 15.72
CA TRP A 112 -50.51 -17.64 14.68
C TRP A 112 -49.68 -17.09 13.52
N ILE A 113 -49.87 -15.81 13.18
CA ILE A 113 -49.00 -15.11 12.23
C ILE A 113 -47.54 -15.09 12.75
N GLN A 114 -47.34 -14.80 14.03
CA GLN A 114 -46.01 -14.81 14.65
C GLN A 114 -45.41 -16.22 14.67
N ARG A 115 -46.19 -17.26 15.03
CA ARG A 115 -45.72 -18.66 14.99
C ARG A 115 -45.32 -19.10 13.58
N GLU A 116 -46.08 -18.70 12.56
CA GLU A 116 -45.73 -18.96 11.16
C GLU A 116 -44.42 -18.25 10.77
N SER A 117 -44.21 -17.01 11.22
CA SER A 117 -43.01 -16.25 10.89
C SER A 117 -41.74 -16.76 11.59
N GLU A 118 -41.86 -17.20 12.84
CA GLU A 118 -40.78 -17.82 13.62
C GLU A 118 -40.36 -19.16 13.01
N SER A 119 -41.30 -19.88 12.37
CA SER A 119 -41.05 -21.15 11.69
C SER A 119 -40.47 -20.95 10.28
N TRP A 120 -39.46 -20.10 10.14
CA TRP A 120 -38.89 -19.74 8.84
C TRP A 120 -38.10 -20.88 8.19
N ASP A 121 -37.46 -21.74 8.97
CA ASP A 121 -36.73 -22.94 8.55
C ASP A 121 -37.61 -24.21 8.52
N ASP A 122 -38.68 -24.26 9.33
CA ASP A 122 -39.60 -25.40 9.38
C ASP A 122 -40.90 -25.15 8.59
N GLN A 123 -40.98 -25.74 7.39
CA GLN A 123 -42.17 -25.63 6.54
C GLN A 123 -43.40 -26.33 7.13
N GLN A 124 -43.25 -27.41 7.88
CA GLN A 124 -44.38 -28.15 8.46
C GLN A 124 -44.98 -27.37 9.61
N ALA A 125 -44.14 -26.81 10.49
CA ALA A 125 -44.59 -25.93 11.57
C ALA A 125 -45.26 -24.65 11.04
N ALA A 126 -44.70 -24.05 9.97
CA ALA A 126 -45.32 -22.91 9.30
C ALA A 126 -46.70 -23.26 8.71
N ALA A 127 -46.82 -24.41 8.04
CA ALA A 127 -48.09 -24.88 7.48
C ALA A 127 -49.14 -25.15 8.57
N PHE A 128 -48.72 -25.72 9.70
CA PHE A 128 -49.59 -25.95 10.85
C PHE A 128 -50.11 -24.62 11.43
N ALA A 129 -49.23 -23.64 11.66
CA ALA A 129 -49.61 -22.33 12.16
C ALA A 129 -50.60 -21.62 11.22
N ARG A 130 -50.36 -21.71 9.90
CA ARG A 130 -51.29 -21.21 8.88
C ARG A 130 -52.66 -21.89 8.98
N GLN A 131 -52.70 -23.21 9.12
CA GLN A 131 -53.97 -23.94 9.21
C GLN A 131 -54.78 -23.57 10.46
N GLN A 132 -54.13 -23.41 11.61
CA GLN A 132 -54.79 -22.95 12.83
C GLN A 132 -55.36 -21.53 12.68
N ARG A 133 -54.63 -20.63 12.01
CA ARG A 133 -55.12 -19.29 11.68
C ARG A 133 -56.34 -19.32 10.77
N ILE A 134 -56.33 -20.14 9.71
CA ILE A 134 -57.47 -20.29 8.79
C ILE A 134 -58.71 -20.77 9.56
N ILE A 135 -58.58 -21.80 10.40
CA ILE A 135 -59.68 -22.33 11.20
C ILE A 135 -60.25 -21.24 12.13
N ALA A 136 -59.38 -20.48 12.81
CA ALA A 136 -59.80 -19.39 13.69
C ALA A 136 -60.56 -18.29 12.92
N THR A 137 -60.01 -17.81 11.79
CA THR A 137 -60.63 -16.78 10.95
C THR A 137 -61.96 -17.24 10.34
N SER A 138 -62.03 -18.47 9.83
CA SER A 138 -63.27 -19.02 9.28
C SER A 138 -64.35 -19.21 10.34
N SER A 139 -64.00 -19.71 11.54
CA SER A 139 -64.95 -19.90 12.63
C SER A 139 -65.52 -18.57 13.12
N TYR A 140 -64.65 -17.56 13.27
CA TYR A 140 -65.05 -16.20 13.66
C TYR A 140 -65.94 -15.52 12.61
N GLY A 141 -65.56 -15.63 11.32
CA GLY A 141 -66.33 -15.06 10.22
C GLY A 141 -67.71 -15.70 10.05
N ALA A 142 -67.79 -17.03 10.13
CA ALA A 142 -69.05 -17.76 10.06
C ALA A 142 -70.03 -17.35 11.18
N ALA A 143 -69.53 -17.19 12.41
CA ALA A 143 -70.33 -16.74 13.55
C ALA A 143 -70.90 -15.31 13.38
N ARG A 144 -70.31 -14.49 12.49
CA ARG A 144 -70.69 -13.09 12.22
C ARG A 144 -71.38 -12.89 10.87
N GLY A 145 -71.69 -13.98 10.16
CA GLY A 145 -72.33 -13.91 8.85
C GLY A 145 -71.44 -13.29 7.75
N TRP A 146 -70.12 -13.37 7.89
CA TRP A 146 -69.21 -12.94 6.82
C TRP A 146 -69.47 -13.77 5.56
N SER A 147 -69.44 -13.10 4.40
CA SER A 147 -69.45 -13.81 3.13
C SER A 147 -68.19 -14.65 2.98
N ARG A 148 -68.25 -15.66 2.10
CA ARG A 148 -67.07 -16.46 1.76
C ARG A 148 -65.92 -15.59 1.24
N GLU A 149 -66.25 -14.57 0.45
CA GLU A 149 -65.28 -13.61 -0.10
C GLU A 149 -64.61 -12.80 1.01
N GLN A 150 -65.37 -12.34 2.02
CA GLN A 150 -64.80 -11.60 3.15
C GLN A 150 -63.84 -12.47 3.98
N MET A 151 -64.20 -13.73 4.24
CA MET A 151 -63.29 -14.66 4.94
C MET A 151 -62.03 -14.95 4.14
N LEU A 152 -62.16 -15.18 2.82
CA LEU A 152 -61.01 -15.41 1.94
C LEU A 152 -60.09 -14.19 1.88
N ALA A 153 -60.65 -12.99 1.72
CA ALA A 153 -59.87 -11.75 1.70
C ALA A 153 -59.08 -11.53 2.99
N GLN A 154 -59.66 -11.84 4.16
CA GLN A 154 -58.96 -11.76 5.44
C GLN A 154 -57.83 -12.81 5.53
N ILE A 155 -58.11 -14.05 5.13
CA ILE A 155 -57.11 -15.14 5.12
C ILE A 155 -55.93 -14.77 4.20
N GLU A 156 -56.20 -14.27 3.00
CA GLU A 156 -55.18 -13.86 2.03
C GLU A 156 -54.35 -12.66 2.52
N SER A 157 -54.98 -11.69 3.19
CA SER A 157 -54.28 -10.58 3.82
C SER A 157 -53.30 -11.06 4.89
N ASP A 158 -53.76 -11.96 5.76
CA ASP A 158 -52.94 -12.54 6.83
C ASP A 158 -51.84 -13.45 6.28
N ASP A 159 -52.12 -14.23 5.23
CA ASP A 159 -51.15 -15.08 4.55
C ASP A 159 -50.00 -14.26 3.96
N ARG A 160 -50.31 -13.11 3.35
CA ARG A 160 -49.29 -12.19 2.84
C ARG A 160 -48.43 -11.63 3.97
N GLY A 161 -49.04 -11.12 5.03
CA GLY A 161 -48.31 -10.57 6.18
C GLY A 161 -47.44 -11.61 6.91
N ALA A 162 -47.94 -12.83 7.08
CA ALA A 162 -47.17 -13.93 7.67
C ALA A 162 -46.01 -14.37 6.77
N THR A 163 -46.25 -14.46 5.45
CA THR A 163 -45.22 -14.79 4.46
C THR A 163 -44.12 -13.74 4.43
N GLU A 164 -44.47 -12.46 4.48
CA GLU A 164 -43.53 -11.34 4.54
C GLU A 164 -42.64 -11.40 5.78
N MET A 165 -43.22 -11.59 6.97
CA MET A 165 -42.42 -11.72 8.19
C MET A 165 -41.52 -12.96 8.19
N ARG A 166 -42.02 -14.08 7.66
CA ARG A 166 -41.22 -15.30 7.51
C ARG A 166 -40.06 -15.10 6.53
N ALA A 167 -40.31 -14.42 5.42
CA ALA A 167 -39.30 -14.06 4.43
C ALA A 167 -38.24 -13.12 5.03
N LYS A 168 -38.66 -12.14 5.84
CA LYS A 168 -37.76 -11.26 6.58
C LYS A 168 -36.86 -12.01 7.55
N ASN A 169 -37.41 -12.95 8.32
CA ASN A 169 -36.64 -13.80 9.23
C ASN A 169 -35.67 -14.71 8.47
N TYR A 170 -36.13 -15.33 7.38
CA TYR A 170 -35.29 -16.13 6.49
C TYR A 170 -34.14 -15.30 5.90
N ALA A 171 -34.41 -14.09 5.39
CA ALA A 171 -33.39 -13.20 4.83
C ALA A 171 -32.39 -12.69 5.89
N ALA A 172 -32.84 -12.51 7.14
CA ALA A 172 -31.95 -12.16 8.23
C ALA A 172 -30.99 -13.31 8.60
N ALA A 173 -31.48 -14.56 8.58
CA ALA A 173 -30.70 -15.75 8.92
C ALA A 173 -29.86 -16.29 7.75
N ASN A 174 -30.40 -16.26 6.54
CA ASN A 174 -29.82 -16.75 5.29
C ASN A 174 -29.98 -15.69 4.17
N PRO A 175 -29.24 -14.56 4.25
CA PRO A 175 -29.38 -13.47 3.30
C PRO A 175 -29.01 -13.88 1.87
N THR A 176 -28.02 -14.74 1.71
CA THR A 176 -27.62 -15.28 0.40
C THR A 176 -28.71 -16.14 -0.21
N GLY A 177 -29.32 -17.03 0.57
CA GLY A 177 -30.43 -17.85 0.09
C GLY A 177 -31.65 -17.01 -0.29
N TRP A 178 -31.91 -15.91 0.43
CA TRP A 178 -32.98 -14.98 0.05
C TRP A 178 -32.70 -14.32 -1.30
N LEU A 179 -31.50 -13.76 -1.50
CA LEU A 179 -31.13 -13.12 -2.76
C LEU A 179 -31.09 -14.10 -3.94
N ASN A 180 -30.85 -15.38 -3.69
CA ASN A 180 -30.93 -16.45 -4.70
C ASN A 180 -32.39 -16.86 -5.01
N GLY A 181 -33.36 -16.43 -4.23
CA GLY A 181 -34.76 -16.84 -4.37
C GLY A 181 -35.04 -18.24 -3.81
N ASP A 182 -34.25 -18.71 -2.85
CA ASP A 182 -34.40 -20.04 -2.23
C ASP A 182 -35.53 -20.09 -1.18
N PHE A 183 -36.28 -18.99 -1.02
CA PHE A 183 -37.39 -18.91 -0.08
C PHE A 183 -38.61 -19.68 -0.62
N ARG A 184 -39.03 -20.72 0.11
CA ARG A 184 -40.19 -21.57 -0.20
C ARG A 184 -40.12 -22.30 -1.56
N SER A 185 -38.96 -22.76 -2.02
CA SER A 185 -38.69 -23.40 -3.34
C SER A 185 -39.45 -24.69 -3.72
N ALA A 186 -40.58 -25.01 -3.09
CA ALA A 186 -41.43 -26.10 -3.54
C ALA A 186 -41.97 -25.82 -4.96
N ASP A 187 -41.73 -26.77 -5.86
CA ASP A 187 -42.08 -26.74 -7.28
C ASP A 187 -43.59 -26.99 -7.43
N GLY A 188 -44.31 -26.00 -7.96
CA GLY A 188 -45.74 -26.11 -8.24
C GLY A 188 -46.06 -26.86 -9.53
N GLY A 189 -45.05 -27.23 -10.33
CA GLY A 189 -45.18 -27.84 -11.65
C GLY A 189 -45.55 -26.85 -12.77
N ASP A 190 -46.30 -25.80 -12.44
CA ASP A 190 -46.78 -24.78 -13.35
C ASP A 190 -46.19 -23.39 -13.02
N LEU A 191 -45.93 -22.59 -14.06
CA LEU A 191 -45.47 -21.20 -13.90
C LEU A 191 -46.60 -20.25 -13.45
N ASP A 192 -46.34 -19.47 -12.40
CA ASP A 192 -47.18 -18.35 -11.95
C ASP A 192 -47.04 -17.17 -12.92
N LEU A 193 -48.02 -17.02 -13.81
CA LEU A 193 -48.02 -15.94 -14.80
C LEU A 193 -48.01 -14.53 -14.16
N ARG A 194 -48.58 -14.35 -12.96
CA ARG A 194 -48.50 -13.07 -12.25
C ARG A 194 -47.06 -12.77 -11.87
N ALA A 195 -46.34 -13.75 -11.36
CA ALA A 195 -44.92 -13.59 -11.04
C ALA A 195 -44.08 -13.33 -12.30
N VAL A 196 -44.39 -14.00 -13.42
CA VAL A 196 -43.76 -13.71 -14.73
C VAL A 196 -43.96 -12.24 -15.12
N GLY A 197 -45.19 -11.73 -15.14
CA GLY A 197 -45.45 -10.32 -15.51
C GLY A 197 -44.75 -9.31 -14.58
N LEU A 198 -44.67 -9.62 -13.28
CA LEU A 198 -43.92 -8.79 -12.32
C LEU A 198 -42.41 -8.77 -12.59
N VAL A 199 -41.82 -9.90 -12.96
CA VAL A 199 -40.37 -9.99 -13.26
C VAL A 199 -40.04 -9.35 -14.61
N GLU A 200 -40.90 -9.54 -15.61
CA GLU A 200 -40.67 -9.08 -16.98
C GLU A 200 -40.81 -7.55 -17.11
N THR A 201 -41.88 -6.97 -16.53
CA THR A 201 -42.17 -5.53 -16.71
C THR A 201 -42.65 -4.81 -15.45
N GLY A 202 -42.74 -5.50 -14.32
CA GLY A 202 -43.41 -4.98 -13.12
C GLY A 202 -44.93 -4.92 -13.28
N GLY A 203 -45.52 -5.82 -14.10
CA GLY A 203 -46.96 -5.90 -14.35
C GLY A 203 -47.49 -4.83 -15.31
N LYS A 204 -46.62 -4.25 -16.13
CA LYS A 204 -46.97 -3.17 -17.07
C LYS A 204 -47.02 -3.68 -18.50
N HIS A 205 -48.16 -3.46 -19.15
CA HIS A 205 -48.29 -3.71 -20.58
C HIS A 205 -47.81 -2.51 -21.44
N ARG A 206 -47.95 -1.29 -20.89
CA ARG A 206 -47.58 -0.02 -21.55
C ARG A 206 -46.64 0.82 -20.69
N ASN A 207 -45.81 1.61 -21.35
CA ASN A 207 -45.01 2.67 -20.76
C ASN A 207 -45.89 3.85 -20.34
N ALA A 208 -45.32 4.79 -19.59
CA ALA A 208 -46.03 6.00 -19.14
C ALA A 208 -46.51 6.90 -20.29
N ASP A 209 -45.86 6.81 -21.46
CA ASP A 209 -46.22 7.53 -22.69
C ASP A 209 -47.28 6.81 -23.53
N GLY A 210 -47.78 5.65 -23.09
CA GLY A 210 -48.79 4.85 -23.77
C GLY A 210 -48.25 3.85 -24.80
N SER A 211 -46.96 3.87 -25.12
CA SER A 211 -46.33 2.87 -25.99
C SER A 211 -46.26 1.49 -25.31
N ILE A 212 -46.29 0.39 -26.09
CA ILE A 212 -46.09 -0.96 -25.53
C ILE A 212 -44.69 -1.06 -24.90
N VAL A 213 -44.62 -1.69 -23.73
CA VAL A 213 -43.32 -2.04 -23.11
C VAL A 213 -42.58 -3.00 -24.03
N THR A 214 -41.47 -2.55 -24.61
CA THR A 214 -40.68 -3.32 -25.57
C THR A 214 -39.22 -3.37 -25.16
N SER A 215 -38.64 -4.57 -25.02
CA SER A 215 -37.21 -4.72 -24.71
C SER A 215 -36.32 -4.34 -25.91
N PRO A 216 -35.00 -4.10 -25.70
CA PRO A 216 -34.07 -3.85 -26.81
C PRO A 216 -34.02 -4.97 -27.86
N LYS A 217 -34.37 -6.21 -27.47
CA LYS A 217 -34.43 -7.36 -28.38
C LYS A 217 -35.79 -7.51 -29.08
N GLY A 218 -36.75 -6.63 -28.77
CA GLY A 218 -38.07 -6.59 -29.39
C GLY A 218 -39.14 -7.44 -28.71
N ALA A 219 -38.90 -7.93 -27.50
CA ALA A 219 -39.93 -8.63 -26.70
C ALA A 219 -40.99 -7.62 -26.23
N GLN A 220 -42.28 -7.97 -26.28
CA GLN A 220 -43.38 -6.99 -26.20
C GLN A 220 -44.31 -7.28 -25.03
N GLY A 221 -44.92 -6.23 -24.48
CA GLY A 221 -46.03 -6.30 -23.53
C GLY A 221 -45.65 -6.81 -22.14
N GLU A 222 -46.66 -7.00 -21.30
CA GLU A 222 -46.52 -7.39 -19.88
C GLU A 222 -45.70 -8.66 -19.66
N PHE A 223 -45.79 -9.63 -20.56
CA PHE A 223 -45.13 -10.92 -20.44
C PHE A 223 -43.88 -11.04 -21.32
N GLN A 224 -43.49 -9.96 -22.00
CA GLN A 224 -42.32 -9.90 -22.89
C GLN A 224 -42.29 -11.06 -23.89
N LEU A 225 -43.41 -11.31 -24.58
CA LEU A 225 -43.43 -12.29 -25.66
C LEU A 225 -42.65 -11.76 -26.86
N MET A 226 -41.74 -12.58 -27.40
CA MET A 226 -41.07 -12.29 -28.66
C MET A 226 -42.09 -12.32 -29.82
N PRO A 227 -41.99 -11.43 -30.83
CA PRO A 227 -42.96 -11.38 -31.93
C PRO A 227 -43.10 -12.70 -32.68
N GLY A 228 -42.01 -13.47 -32.82
CA GLY A 228 -42.04 -14.80 -33.42
C GLY A 228 -42.88 -15.79 -32.60
N THR A 229 -42.63 -15.85 -31.29
CA THR A 229 -43.40 -16.69 -30.35
C THR A 229 -44.87 -16.28 -30.32
N GLY A 230 -45.16 -14.98 -30.27
CA GLY A 230 -46.53 -14.46 -30.28
C GLY A 230 -47.29 -14.84 -31.55
N LYS A 231 -46.68 -14.70 -32.73
CA LYS A 231 -47.26 -15.13 -34.01
C LYS A 231 -47.51 -16.63 -34.08
N GLU A 232 -46.59 -17.46 -33.58
CA GLU A 232 -46.76 -18.91 -33.55
C GLU A 232 -47.96 -19.32 -32.68
N LEU A 233 -48.06 -18.74 -31.48
CA LEU A 233 -49.14 -19.06 -30.53
C LEU A 233 -50.50 -18.53 -31.02
N ALA A 234 -50.53 -17.32 -31.60
CA ALA A 234 -51.74 -16.74 -32.19
C ALA A 234 -52.25 -17.59 -33.36
N ALA A 235 -51.35 -18.04 -34.24
CA ALA A 235 -51.67 -18.93 -35.35
C ALA A 235 -52.26 -20.27 -34.87
N LYS A 236 -51.73 -20.86 -33.77
CA LYS A 236 -52.30 -22.07 -33.15
C LYS A 236 -53.75 -21.87 -32.65
N ARG A 237 -54.12 -20.63 -32.33
CA ARG A 237 -55.49 -20.24 -31.97
C ARG A 237 -56.36 -19.79 -33.16
N GLY A 238 -55.80 -19.73 -34.36
CA GLY A 238 -56.50 -19.23 -35.54
C GLY A 238 -56.74 -17.71 -35.55
N VAL A 239 -55.94 -16.94 -34.82
CA VAL A 239 -56.03 -15.47 -34.74
C VAL A 239 -54.71 -14.82 -35.18
N GLU A 240 -54.76 -13.55 -35.59
CA GLU A 240 -53.56 -12.76 -35.88
C GLU A 240 -52.95 -12.21 -34.57
N TYR A 241 -51.62 -12.19 -34.48
CA TYR A 241 -50.93 -11.66 -33.30
C TYR A 241 -51.00 -10.14 -33.25
N ASN A 242 -51.67 -9.63 -32.21
CA ASN A 242 -51.80 -8.23 -31.89
C ASN A 242 -51.16 -7.95 -30.51
N PRO A 243 -49.93 -7.41 -30.45
CA PRO A 243 -49.27 -7.12 -29.18
C PRO A 243 -49.93 -5.96 -28.41
N GLU A 244 -50.78 -5.14 -29.04
CA GLU A 244 -51.47 -3.99 -28.41
C GLU A 244 -52.70 -4.40 -27.59
N ASP A 245 -53.19 -5.63 -27.79
CA ASP A 245 -54.31 -6.22 -27.07
C ASP A 245 -53.81 -6.97 -25.81
N PRO A 246 -54.00 -6.41 -24.61
CA PRO A 246 -53.51 -7.02 -23.38
C PRO A 246 -54.20 -8.36 -23.07
N GLU A 247 -55.47 -8.53 -23.45
CA GLU A 247 -56.20 -9.77 -23.21
C GLU A 247 -55.67 -10.90 -24.09
N GLN A 248 -55.47 -10.61 -25.39
CA GLN A 248 -54.83 -11.57 -26.29
C GLN A 248 -53.41 -11.87 -25.82
N HIS A 249 -52.63 -10.85 -25.46
CA HIS A 249 -51.25 -11.03 -25.00
C HIS A 249 -51.16 -11.92 -23.75
N ALA A 250 -52.03 -11.70 -22.76
CA ALA A 250 -52.12 -12.56 -21.58
C ALA A 250 -52.55 -13.99 -21.92
N GLN A 251 -53.49 -14.16 -22.86
CA GLN A 251 -53.94 -15.48 -23.29
C GLN A 251 -52.81 -16.27 -23.96
N LEU A 252 -52.02 -15.64 -24.84
CA LEU A 252 -50.87 -16.28 -25.48
C LEU A 252 -49.77 -16.60 -24.48
N ALA A 253 -49.54 -15.72 -23.50
CA ALA A 253 -48.58 -15.99 -22.44
C ALA A 253 -48.99 -17.21 -21.60
N ARG A 254 -50.28 -17.36 -21.26
CA ARG A 254 -50.80 -18.58 -20.59
C ARG A 254 -50.57 -19.84 -21.40
N ASP A 255 -50.74 -19.78 -22.72
CA ASP A 255 -50.49 -20.95 -23.57
C ASP A 255 -49.02 -21.33 -23.58
N TYR A 256 -48.14 -20.32 -23.65
CA TYR A 256 -46.71 -20.53 -23.66
C TYR A 256 -46.24 -21.12 -22.33
N THR A 257 -46.63 -20.52 -21.20
CA THR A 257 -46.29 -21.04 -19.88
C THR A 257 -46.86 -22.44 -19.66
N GLY A 258 -48.09 -22.71 -20.12
CA GLY A 258 -48.69 -24.04 -20.07
C GLY A 258 -47.94 -25.07 -20.93
N GLN A 259 -47.48 -24.68 -22.12
CA GLN A 259 -46.64 -25.53 -22.99
C GLN A 259 -45.32 -25.88 -22.30
N LEU A 260 -44.65 -24.90 -21.70
CA LEU A 260 -43.37 -25.10 -21.00
C LEU A 260 -43.56 -25.97 -19.75
N SER A 261 -44.59 -25.68 -18.95
CA SER A 261 -44.91 -26.44 -17.73
C SER A 261 -45.21 -27.91 -18.06
N LYS A 262 -46.01 -28.17 -19.11
CA LYS A 262 -46.28 -29.53 -19.59
C LYS A 262 -45.04 -30.27 -20.10
N LYS A 263 -44.13 -29.57 -20.78
CA LYS A 263 -42.90 -30.15 -21.33
C LYS A 263 -41.90 -30.49 -20.24
N TYR A 264 -41.66 -29.55 -19.32
CA TYR A 264 -40.61 -29.69 -18.34
C TYR A 264 -41.08 -30.39 -17.06
N GLN A 265 -42.36 -30.29 -16.69
CA GLN A 265 -42.90 -30.82 -15.43
C GLN A 265 -42.07 -30.38 -14.21
N SER A 266 -41.49 -29.19 -14.32
CA SER A 266 -40.73 -28.52 -13.28
C SER A 266 -40.80 -27.02 -13.55
N GLU A 267 -41.29 -26.30 -12.56
CA GLU A 267 -41.45 -24.84 -12.58
C GLU A 267 -40.10 -24.14 -12.81
N THR A 268 -39.02 -24.65 -12.19
CA THR A 268 -37.67 -24.08 -12.34
C THR A 268 -37.17 -24.21 -13.77
N LEU A 269 -37.33 -25.38 -14.39
CA LEU A 269 -36.92 -25.61 -15.77
C LEU A 269 -37.82 -24.88 -16.77
N ALA A 270 -39.13 -24.82 -16.51
CA ALA A 270 -40.07 -24.06 -17.32
C ALA A 270 -39.72 -22.56 -17.26
N GLY A 271 -39.38 -22.01 -16.10
CA GLY A 271 -38.96 -20.62 -15.92
C GLY A 271 -37.64 -20.32 -16.60
N ALA A 272 -36.65 -21.22 -16.48
CA ALA A 272 -35.40 -21.13 -17.22
C ALA A 272 -35.64 -21.13 -18.73
N ALA A 273 -36.55 -21.97 -19.22
CA ALA A 273 -36.91 -22.07 -20.63
C ALA A 273 -37.72 -20.86 -21.11
N TYR A 274 -38.50 -20.22 -20.23
CA TYR A 274 -39.22 -19.00 -20.51
C TYR A 274 -38.24 -17.86 -20.80
N ASN A 275 -37.24 -17.68 -19.92
CA ASN A 275 -36.27 -16.59 -20.03
C ASN A 275 -35.14 -16.87 -21.05
N TRP A 276 -34.54 -18.06 -21.01
CA TRP A 276 -33.37 -18.40 -21.83
C TRP A 276 -33.72 -19.14 -23.14
N GLY A 277 -34.97 -19.57 -23.28
CA GLY A 277 -35.44 -20.35 -24.42
C GLY A 277 -35.32 -21.86 -24.21
N MET A 278 -36.35 -22.58 -24.65
CA MET A 278 -36.47 -24.04 -24.43
C MET A 278 -35.31 -24.85 -25.01
N GLY A 279 -34.78 -24.47 -26.19
CA GLY A 279 -33.70 -25.22 -26.83
C GLY A 279 -32.37 -25.13 -26.06
N ASN A 280 -32.11 -24.00 -25.41
CA ASN A 280 -30.90 -23.83 -24.60
C ASN A 280 -30.95 -24.66 -23.32
N VAL A 281 -32.12 -24.70 -22.66
CA VAL A 281 -32.35 -25.56 -21.50
C VAL A 281 -32.23 -27.03 -21.88
N ASP A 282 -32.82 -27.46 -23.00
CA ASP A 282 -32.70 -28.85 -23.47
C ASP A 282 -31.24 -29.25 -23.75
N ASN A 283 -30.46 -28.36 -24.38
CA ASN A 283 -29.05 -28.59 -24.65
C ASN A 283 -28.23 -28.67 -23.35
N LEU A 284 -28.54 -27.83 -22.36
CA LEU A 284 -27.88 -27.88 -21.06
C LEU A 284 -28.20 -29.19 -20.32
N ILE A 285 -29.48 -29.59 -20.28
CA ILE A 285 -29.91 -30.89 -19.73
C ILE A 285 -29.14 -32.04 -20.38
N ALA A 286 -29.02 -32.04 -21.70
CA ALA A 286 -28.27 -33.08 -22.42
C ALA A 286 -26.77 -33.08 -22.08
N LYS A 287 -26.19 -31.93 -21.70
CA LYS A 287 -24.76 -31.76 -21.41
C LYS A 287 -24.39 -32.11 -19.97
N VAL A 288 -25.19 -31.68 -18.99
CA VAL A 288 -24.83 -31.77 -17.55
C VAL A 288 -25.71 -32.74 -16.76
N GLY A 289 -26.77 -33.30 -17.37
CA GLY A 289 -27.72 -34.21 -16.73
C GLY A 289 -29.08 -33.57 -16.48
N ASP A 290 -30.12 -34.41 -16.41
CA ASP A 290 -31.51 -34.02 -16.15
C ASP A 290 -31.81 -33.99 -14.63
N PRO A 291 -32.06 -32.81 -14.04
CA PRO A 291 -32.31 -32.71 -12.61
C PRO A 291 -33.59 -33.40 -12.16
N ARG A 292 -34.55 -33.64 -13.08
CA ARG A 292 -35.81 -34.34 -12.78
C ARG A 292 -35.61 -35.83 -12.55
N LYS A 293 -34.52 -36.39 -13.08
CA LYS A 293 -34.15 -37.79 -12.94
C LYS A 293 -33.14 -38.02 -11.81
N GLY A 294 -32.70 -36.95 -11.14
CA GLY A 294 -31.65 -37.00 -10.13
C GLY A 294 -30.24 -37.20 -10.69
N GLU A 295 -30.04 -36.99 -12.00
CA GLU A 295 -28.70 -37.08 -12.64
C GLU A 295 -27.78 -35.94 -12.18
N ILE A 296 -28.37 -34.80 -11.80
CA ILE A 296 -27.75 -33.64 -11.17
C ILE A 296 -28.75 -33.05 -10.16
N SER A 297 -28.29 -32.40 -9.10
CA SER A 297 -29.22 -31.69 -8.22
C SER A 297 -29.83 -30.47 -8.94
N MET A 298 -31.06 -30.08 -8.60
CA MET A 298 -31.67 -28.88 -9.19
C MET A 298 -30.82 -27.63 -8.89
N ALA A 299 -30.25 -27.54 -7.68
CA ALA A 299 -29.37 -26.43 -7.30
C ALA A 299 -28.11 -26.36 -8.17
N ASP A 300 -27.46 -27.50 -8.43
CA ASP A 300 -26.27 -27.54 -9.28
C ASP A 300 -26.59 -27.33 -10.76
N PHE A 301 -27.77 -27.78 -11.23
CA PHE A 301 -28.25 -27.44 -12.56
C PHE A 301 -28.46 -25.93 -12.70
N VAL A 302 -29.12 -25.29 -11.72
CA VAL A 302 -29.33 -23.84 -11.74
C VAL A 302 -28.01 -23.10 -11.77
N LYS A 303 -26.95 -23.55 -11.08
CA LYS A 303 -25.61 -22.93 -11.14
C LYS A 303 -24.99 -22.92 -12.56
N GLN A 304 -25.40 -23.83 -13.44
CA GLN A 304 -24.90 -23.93 -14.82
C GLN A 304 -25.67 -23.03 -15.80
N LEU A 305 -26.77 -22.40 -15.36
CA LEU A 305 -27.54 -21.47 -16.18
C LEU A 305 -26.84 -20.11 -16.30
N PRO A 306 -27.06 -19.36 -17.39
CA PRO A 306 -26.53 -18.01 -17.50
C PRO A 306 -26.95 -17.11 -16.35
N ALA A 307 -26.08 -16.16 -15.97
CA ALA A 307 -26.33 -15.21 -14.88
C ALA A 307 -27.66 -14.44 -15.03
N GLU A 308 -28.04 -14.07 -16.26
CA GLU A 308 -29.33 -13.40 -16.55
C GLU A 308 -30.52 -14.28 -16.10
N THR A 309 -30.48 -15.56 -16.43
CA THR A 309 -31.54 -16.54 -16.13
C THR A 309 -31.59 -16.91 -14.66
N ARG A 310 -30.43 -17.04 -13.99
CA ARG A 310 -30.36 -17.27 -12.53
C ARG A 310 -30.95 -16.08 -11.77
N GLY A 311 -30.62 -14.86 -12.19
CA GLY A 311 -31.22 -13.63 -11.67
C GLY A 311 -32.72 -13.55 -11.92
N TRP A 312 -33.20 -13.98 -13.09
CA TRP A 312 -34.63 -14.06 -13.41
C TRP A 312 -35.36 -15.04 -12.49
N LEU A 313 -34.82 -16.26 -12.32
CA LEU A 313 -35.40 -17.29 -11.44
C LEU A 313 -35.46 -16.83 -9.98
N SER A 314 -34.43 -16.15 -9.49
CA SER A 314 -34.44 -15.55 -8.15
C SER A 314 -35.60 -14.57 -7.97
N ARG A 315 -35.74 -13.60 -8.89
CA ARG A 315 -36.83 -12.62 -8.84
C ARG A 315 -38.19 -13.28 -8.98
N TYR A 316 -38.31 -14.28 -9.86
CA TYR A 316 -39.53 -15.05 -10.05
C TYR A 316 -39.94 -15.79 -8.77
N ASN A 317 -39.00 -16.50 -8.13
CA ASN A 317 -39.24 -17.22 -6.89
C ASN A 317 -39.63 -16.29 -5.73
N LYS A 318 -39.08 -15.08 -5.67
CA LYS A 318 -39.50 -14.06 -4.69
C LYS A 318 -40.90 -13.54 -5.00
N ASN A 319 -41.22 -13.25 -6.25
CA ASN A 319 -42.53 -12.68 -6.65
C ASN A 319 -43.68 -13.71 -6.58
N ARG A 320 -43.43 -15.00 -6.81
CA ARG A 320 -44.46 -16.06 -6.71
C ARG A 320 -44.96 -16.30 -5.27
N THR A 321 -44.28 -15.74 -4.27
CA THR A 321 -44.72 -15.81 -2.86
C THR A 321 -46.02 -15.06 -2.59
N GLY A 322 -46.45 -14.18 -3.51
CA GLY A 322 -47.62 -13.32 -3.34
C GLY A 322 -47.35 -12.05 -2.52
N MET A 323 -46.11 -11.82 -2.10
CA MET A 323 -45.70 -10.57 -1.47
C MET A 323 -45.76 -9.39 -2.44
N ASP A 324 -45.96 -8.20 -1.88
CA ASP A 324 -45.86 -6.96 -2.64
C ASP A 324 -44.39 -6.72 -3.08
N PRO A 325 -44.14 -6.24 -4.31
CA PRO A 325 -42.79 -5.96 -4.80
C PRO A 325 -41.99 -4.98 -3.91
N VAL A 326 -42.64 -4.03 -3.23
CA VAL A 326 -42.00 -3.12 -2.28
C VAL A 326 -41.49 -3.89 -1.06
N ALA A 327 -42.27 -4.84 -0.55
CA ALA A 327 -41.83 -5.69 0.57
C ALA A 327 -40.63 -6.56 0.17
N ILE A 328 -40.64 -7.13 -1.04
CA ILE A 328 -39.50 -7.90 -1.57
C ILE A 328 -38.24 -7.02 -1.63
N ASN A 329 -38.33 -5.80 -2.16
CA ASN A 329 -37.21 -4.86 -2.23
C ASN A 329 -36.68 -4.48 -0.83
N GLN A 330 -37.56 -4.31 0.16
CA GLN A 330 -37.15 -4.04 1.54
C GLN A 330 -36.38 -5.22 2.16
N ILE A 331 -36.81 -6.46 1.86
CA ILE A 331 -36.13 -7.67 2.34
C ILE A 331 -34.80 -7.89 1.58
N ASP A 332 -34.74 -7.57 0.28
CA ASP A 332 -33.49 -7.56 -0.50
C ASP A 332 -32.46 -6.62 0.15
N ASN A 333 -32.85 -5.37 0.44
CA ASN A 333 -32.01 -4.40 1.12
C ASN A 333 -31.55 -4.88 2.51
N LEU A 334 -32.43 -5.57 3.26
CA LEU A 334 -32.07 -6.17 4.54
C LEU A 334 -31.00 -7.26 4.36
N ALA A 335 -31.20 -8.17 3.41
CA ALA A 335 -30.25 -9.25 3.12
C ALA A 335 -28.88 -8.71 2.70
N GLU A 336 -28.86 -7.74 1.79
CA GLU A 336 -27.64 -7.06 1.34
C GLU A 336 -26.92 -6.37 2.51
N SER A 337 -27.68 -5.70 3.40
CA SER A 337 -27.13 -5.07 4.60
C SER A 337 -26.45 -6.11 5.52
N GLN A 338 -27.07 -7.29 5.71
CA GLN A 338 -26.48 -8.37 6.51
C GLN A 338 -25.19 -8.91 5.87
N ILE A 339 -25.20 -9.16 4.56
CA ILE A 339 -23.99 -9.59 3.83
C ILE A 339 -22.89 -8.54 3.97
N ASN A 340 -23.21 -7.26 3.79
CA ASN A 340 -22.23 -6.19 3.92
C ASN A 340 -21.65 -6.08 5.33
N ARG A 341 -22.45 -6.32 6.39
CA ARG A 341 -21.96 -6.43 7.76
C ARG A 341 -21.03 -7.63 7.96
N GLN A 342 -21.39 -8.80 7.42
CA GLN A 342 -20.56 -9.99 7.48
C GLN A 342 -19.21 -9.78 6.76
N ARG A 343 -19.24 -9.18 5.57
CA ARG A 343 -18.04 -8.80 4.81
C ARG A 343 -17.16 -7.81 5.58
N ALA A 344 -17.76 -6.77 6.17
CA ALA A 344 -17.03 -5.80 6.97
C ALA A 344 -16.35 -6.45 8.18
N ASN A 345 -17.00 -7.39 8.85
CA ASN A 345 -16.41 -8.14 9.95
C ASN A 345 -15.29 -9.08 9.49
N ALA A 346 -15.45 -9.74 8.34
CA ALA A 346 -14.41 -10.58 7.76
C ALA A 346 -13.15 -9.76 7.40
N ARG A 347 -13.33 -8.56 6.80
CA ARG A 347 -12.24 -7.61 6.51
C ARG A 347 -11.45 -7.18 7.74
N LYS A 348 -12.09 -6.93 8.89
CA LYS A 348 -11.37 -6.58 10.14
C LYS A 348 -10.29 -7.60 10.53
N THR A 349 -10.51 -8.87 10.20
CA THR A 349 -9.52 -9.94 10.48
C THR A 349 -8.58 -10.21 9.32
N LEU A 350 -9.04 -9.99 8.09
CA LEU A 350 -8.28 -10.28 6.87
C LEU A 350 -7.31 -9.16 6.50
N ASP A 351 -7.73 -7.90 6.59
CA ASP A 351 -6.95 -6.76 6.10
C ASP A 351 -5.56 -6.67 6.76
N PRO A 352 -5.38 -6.89 8.09
CA PRO A 352 -4.05 -6.89 8.69
C PRO A 352 -3.15 -8.01 8.14
N GLU A 353 -3.68 -9.22 7.98
CA GLU A 353 -2.98 -10.39 7.44
C GLU A 353 -2.57 -10.14 5.97
N LEU A 354 -3.51 -9.68 5.16
CA LEU A 354 -3.29 -9.34 3.76
C LEU A 354 -2.26 -8.21 3.61
N ASN A 355 -2.39 -7.12 4.37
CA ASN A 355 -1.45 -5.99 4.30
C ASN A 355 -0.03 -6.39 4.72
N ASN A 356 0.11 -7.20 5.77
CA ASN A 356 1.41 -7.72 6.18
C ASN A 356 2.03 -8.60 5.08
N THR A 357 1.24 -9.53 4.54
CA THR A 357 1.64 -10.41 3.43
C THR A 357 2.11 -9.60 2.23
N MET A 358 1.32 -8.61 1.79
CA MET A 358 1.68 -7.75 0.65
C MET A 358 2.94 -6.95 0.92
N THR A 359 3.15 -6.48 2.15
CA THR A 359 4.37 -5.75 2.54
C THR A 359 5.61 -6.64 2.45
N GLN A 360 5.53 -7.85 2.99
CA GLN A 360 6.61 -8.84 2.90
C GLN A 360 6.94 -9.15 1.44
N LEU A 361 5.94 -9.42 0.61
CA LEU A 361 6.14 -9.69 -0.81
C LEU A 361 6.74 -8.50 -1.57
N TYR A 362 6.30 -7.28 -1.30
CA TYR A 362 6.89 -6.09 -1.93
C TYR A 362 8.32 -5.79 -1.48
N ASN A 363 8.73 -6.29 -0.32
CA ASN A 363 10.12 -6.28 0.12
C ASN A 363 10.92 -7.48 -0.42
N GLY A 364 10.28 -8.35 -1.21
CA GLY A 364 10.87 -9.56 -1.76
C GLY A 364 11.02 -10.69 -0.74
N GLU A 365 10.32 -10.64 0.39
CA GLU A 365 10.39 -11.62 1.47
C GLU A 365 9.39 -12.77 1.27
N VAL A 366 9.58 -13.85 2.05
CA VAL A 366 8.61 -14.94 2.14
C VAL A 366 7.60 -14.58 3.23
N PRO A 367 6.29 -14.53 2.93
CA PRO A 367 5.29 -14.20 3.92
C PRO A 367 5.21 -15.22 5.06
N ASP A 368 4.99 -14.74 6.29
CA ASP A 368 4.83 -15.59 7.48
C ASP A 368 3.55 -16.44 7.43
N SER A 369 2.52 -15.91 6.77
CA SER A 369 1.21 -16.54 6.60
C SER A 369 0.60 -16.09 5.28
N MET A 370 -0.32 -16.89 4.74
CA MET A 370 -1.00 -16.59 3.48
C MET A 370 -2.51 -16.44 3.71
N PRO A 371 -3.10 -15.32 3.26
CA PRO A 371 -4.53 -15.10 3.43
C PRO A 371 -5.32 -16.07 2.56
N ASN A 372 -6.40 -16.61 3.12
CA ASN A 372 -7.27 -17.56 2.42
C ASN A 372 -8.02 -16.88 1.26
N ILE A 373 -7.91 -17.43 0.03
CA ILE A 373 -8.53 -16.85 -1.16
C ILE A 373 -10.05 -16.73 -1.00
N SER A 374 -10.74 -17.77 -0.53
CA SER A 374 -12.20 -17.74 -0.35
C SER A 374 -12.64 -16.63 0.61
N LYS A 375 -11.84 -16.37 1.65
CA LYS A 375 -12.08 -15.27 2.58
C LYS A 375 -11.86 -13.91 1.91
N ILE A 376 -10.85 -13.75 1.06
CA ILE A 376 -10.65 -12.53 0.24
C ILE A 376 -11.86 -12.31 -0.67
N MET A 377 -12.26 -13.35 -1.42
CA MET A 377 -13.39 -13.28 -2.34
C MET A 377 -14.68 -12.85 -1.65
N PHE A 378 -15.00 -13.48 -0.53
CA PHE A 378 -16.16 -13.12 0.26
C PHE A 378 -16.07 -11.67 0.78
N SER A 379 -14.94 -11.32 1.42
CA SER A 379 -14.76 -10.06 2.14
C SER A 379 -14.76 -8.83 1.24
N TYR A 380 -14.22 -8.95 0.03
CA TYR A 380 -14.11 -7.84 -0.93
C TYR A 380 -15.21 -7.87 -2.01
N GLY A 381 -16.04 -8.91 -2.07
CA GLY A 381 -17.10 -9.04 -3.08
C GLY A 381 -16.51 -8.97 -4.49
N GLU A 382 -17.06 -8.10 -5.35
CA GLU A 382 -16.60 -7.92 -6.73
C GLU A 382 -15.11 -7.57 -6.84
N GLN A 383 -14.56 -6.83 -5.88
CA GLN A 383 -13.14 -6.46 -5.88
C GLN A 383 -12.20 -7.60 -5.48
N GLY A 384 -12.73 -8.71 -4.95
CA GLY A 384 -11.88 -9.80 -4.44
C GLY A 384 -10.99 -10.41 -5.52
N GLN A 385 -11.44 -10.49 -6.79
CA GLN A 385 -10.60 -11.00 -7.87
C GLN A 385 -9.39 -10.10 -8.09
N THR A 386 -9.58 -8.79 -8.08
CA THR A 386 -8.51 -7.81 -8.22
C THR A 386 -7.49 -7.94 -7.09
N VAL A 387 -7.95 -8.14 -5.85
CA VAL A 387 -7.08 -8.35 -4.68
C VAL A 387 -6.27 -9.64 -4.83
N VAL A 388 -6.89 -10.75 -5.24
CA VAL A 388 -6.20 -12.02 -5.48
C VAL A 388 -5.15 -11.87 -6.59
N LYS A 389 -5.48 -11.21 -7.70
CA LYS A 389 -4.53 -10.94 -8.78
C LYS A 389 -3.35 -10.10 -8.32
N GLN A 390 -3.58 -9.08 -7.48
CA GLN A 390 -2.49 -8.28 -6.90
C GLN A 390 -1.57 -9.13 -6.03
N LEU A 391 -2.13 -10.01 -5.21
CA LEU A 391 -1.39 -10.96 -4.38
C LEU A 391 -0.53 -11.89 -5.25
N ASP A 392 -1.10 -12.46 -6.30
CA ASP A 392 -0.38 -13.35 -7.24
C ASP A 392 0.81 -12.66 -7.91
N ILE A 393 0.60 -11.44 -8.40
CA ILE A 393 1.65 -10.64 -9.02
C ILE A 393 2.75 -10.33 -8.00
N ALA A 394 2.40 -9.99 -6.76
CA ALA A 394 3.36 -9.72 -5.70
C ALA A 394 4.19 -10.97 -5.33
N ILE A 395 3.58 -12.15 -5.27
CA ILE A 395 4.28 -13.43 -5.05
C ILE A 395 5.28 -13.71 -6.17
N ASN A 396 4.85 -13.58 -7.43
CA ASN A 396 5.73 -13.81 -8.56
C ASN A 396 6.93 -12.85 -8.54
N ASN A 397 6.69 -11.57 -8.25
CA ASN A 397 7.76 -10.59 -8.15
C ASN A 397 8.72 -10.88 -7.00
N ALA A 398 8.23 -11.27 -5.83
CA ALA A 398 9.07 -11.66 -4.70
C ALA A 398 9.96 -12.85 -5.06
N ARG A 399 9.40 -13.87 -5.74
CA ARG A 399 10.15 -15.03 -6.23
C ARG A 399 11.25 -14.65 -7.22
N VAL A 400 10.92 -13.83 -8.22
CA VAL A 400 11.91 -13.36 -9.21
C VAL A 400 12.99 -12.54 -8.53
N PHE A 401 12.62 -11.58 -7.67
CA PHE A 401 13.58 -10.80 -6.91
C PHE A 401 14.54 -11.70 -6.12
N GLN A 402 14.01 -12.68 -5.38
CA GLN A 402 14.84 -13.60 -4.62
C GLN A 402 15.85 -14.35 -5.51
N SER A 403 15.47 -14.74 -6.72
CA SER A 403 16.36 -15.42 -7.66
C SER A 403 17.45 -14.53 -8.27
N ILE A 404 17.25 -13.22 -8.34
CA ILE A 404 18.17 -12.30 -9.06
C ILE A 404 18.87 -11.27 -8.18
N GLN A 405 18.49 -11.10 -6.91
CA GLN A 405 19.00 -10.03 -6.04
C GLN A 405 20.53 -10.01 -5.88
N TYR A 406 21.20 -11.14 -6.12
CA TYR A 406 22.66 -11.29 -6.09
C TYR A 406 23.28 -11.61 -7.45
N ALA A 407 22.46 -11.73 -8.50
CA ALA A 407 22.94 -11.97 -9.85
C ALA A 407 23.64 -10.72 -10.44
N PRO A 408 24.52 -10.88 -11.45
CA PRO A 408 25.13 -9.75 -12.15
C PRO A 408 24.07 -8.80 -12.76
N PRO A 409 24.35 -7.49 -12.89
CA PRO A 409 23.37 -6.51 -13.40
C PRO A 409 22.79 -6.86 -14.78
N SER A 410 23.58 -7.50 -15.65
CA SER A 410 23.12 -7.95 -16.97
C SER A 410 22.06 -9.06 -16.88
N GLU A 411 22.21 -9.98 -15.92
CA GLU A 411 21.26 -11.07 -15.69
C GLU A 411 20.00 -10.55 -15.00
N GLN A 412 20.16 -9.66 -14.01
CA GLN A 412 19.03 -8.95 -13.39
C GLN A 412 18.19 -8.21 -14.43
N GLN A 413 18.83 -7.48 -15.36
CA GLN A 413 18.13 -6.76 -16.42
C GLN A 413 17.42 -7.71 -17.39
N ALA A 414 18.03 -8.85 -17.72
CA ALA A 414 17.42 -9.87 -18.57
C ALA A 414 16.18 -10.50 -17.92
N GLU A 415 16.22 -10.82 -16.63
CA GLU A 415 15.06 -11.36 -15.90
C GLU A 415 13.96 -10.33 -15.67
N LEU A 416 14.32 -9.08 -15.33
CA LEU A 416 13.35 -7.98 -15.23
C LEU A 416 12.64 -7.72 -16.57
N ALA A 417 13.37 -7.78 -17.69
CA ALA A 417 12.77 -7.59 -19.02
C ALA A 417 11.65 -8.61 -19.33
N LYS A 418 11.71 -9.83 -18.76
CA LYS A 418 10.65 -10.84 -18.91
C LYS A 418 9.37 -10.48 -18.15
N LEU A 419 9.45 -9.62 -17.14
CA LEU A 419 8.31 -9.13 -16.36
C LEU A 419 7.70 -7.84 -16.92
N ASN A 420 8.32 -7.23 -17.92
CA ASN A 420 7.84 -5.98 -18.51
C ASN A 420 6.53 -6.21 -19.29
N PRO A 421 5.40 -5.65 -18.84
CA PRO A 421 4.10 -5.93 -19.43
C PRO A 421 3.92 -5.23 -20.79
N GLN A 422 3.16 -5.87 -21.68
CA GLN A 422 2.78 -5.31 -22.98
C GLN A 422 1.39 -4.66 -22.92
N ALA A 423 1.13 -3.64 -23.74
CA ALA A 423 -0.12 -2.86 -23.66
C ALA A 423 -1.42 -3.69 -23.83
N ASN A 424 -1.33 -4.85 -24.47
CA ASN A 424 -2.41 -5.81 -24.68
C ASN A 424 -2.47 -6.92 -23.62
N ASP A 425 -1.60 -6.90 -22.61
CA ASP A 425 -1.61 -7.91 -21.56
C ASP A 425 -2.86 -7.77 -20.67
N PRO A 426 -3.47 -8.90 -20.27
CA PRO A 426 -4.44 -8.90 -19.20
C PRO A 426 -3.85 -8.26 -17.94
N ASP A 427 -4.65 -7.39 -17.29
CA ASP A 427 -4.28 -6.69 -16.07
C ASP A 427 -3.03 -5.79 -16.21
N TYR A 428 -2.78 -5.25 -17.42
CA TYR A 428 -1.63 -4.40 -17.74
C TYR A 428 -1.28 -3.37 -16.66
N ALA A 429 -2.27 -2.62 -16.16
CA ALA A 429 -2.04 -1.59 -15.15
C ALA A 429 -1.47 -2.15 -13.83
N LEU A 430 -1.97 -3.31 -13.37
CA LEU A 430 -1.48 -3.97 -12.16
C LEU A 430 -0.06 -4.50 -12.36
N LYS A 431 0.20 -5.12 -13.51
CA LYS A 431 1.54 -5.62 -13.86
C LYS A 431 2.55 -4.49 -14.00
N LEU A 432 2.17 -3.36 -14.59
CA LEU A 432 3.04 -2.20 -14.75
C LEU A 432 3.44 -1.60 -13.40
N GLN A 433 2.47 -1.46 -12.49
CA GLN A 433 2.76 -1.01 -11.13
C GLN A 433 3.71 -1.98 -10.41
N ALA A 434 3.48 -3.29 -10.55
CA ALA A 434 4.33 -4.30 -9.94
C ALA A 434 5.74 -4.34 -10.54
N TYR A 435 5.87 -4.17 -11.86
CA TYR A 435 7.14 -4.04 -12.56
C TYR A 435 7.97 -2.86 -12.03
N GLY A 436 7.33 -1.70 -11.82
CA GLY A 436 7.97 -0.55 -11.18
C GLY A 436 8.48 -0.86 -9.77
N LYS A 437 7.69 -1.58 -8.96
CA LYS A 437 8.09 -1.98 -7.59
C LYS A 437 9.29 -2.93 -7.58
N ILE A 438 9.28 -4.00 -8.39
CA ILE A 438 10.42 -4.93 -8.42
C ILE A 438 11.69 -4.26 -8.98
N SER A 439 11.56 -3.39 -9.99
CA SER A 439 12.69 -2.63 -10.53
C SER A 439 13.34 -1.74 -9.46
N ALA A 440 12.51 -1.01 -8.70
CA ALA A 440 12.99 -0.20 -7.58
C ALA A 440 13.61 -1.05 -6.46
N LEU A 441 13.06 -2.22 -6.17
CA LEU A 441 13.58 -3.15 -5.18
C LEU A 441 14.96 -3.70 -5.59
N VAL A 442 15.13 -4.10 -6.86
CA VAL A 442 16.43 -4.53 -7.41
C VAL A 442 17.46 -3.40 -7.33
N GLN A 443 17.08 -2.17 -7.73
CA GLN A 443 17.97 -1.02 -7.61
C GLN A 443 18.40 -0.77 -6.16
N SER A 444 17.45 -0.76 -5.22
CA SER A 444 17.75 -0.57 -3.79
C SER A 444 18.65 -1.68 -3.24
N SER A 445 18.43 -2.93 -3.67
CA SER A 445 19.30 -4.05 -3.32
C SER A 445 20.73 -3.82 -3.82
N ASN A 446 20.89 -3.41 -5.09
CA ASN A 446 22.19 -3.13 -5.68
C ASN A 446 22.91 -1.97 -4.96
N GLU A 447 22.20 -0.90 -4.60
CA GLU A 447 22.77 0.21 -3.83
C GLU A 447 23.24 -0.24 -2.43
N LYS A 448 22.48 -1.10 -1.76
CA LYS A 448 22.87 -1.67 -0.45
C LYS A 448 24.09 -2.58 -0.58
N ILE A 449 24.11 -3.44 -1.58
CA ILE A 449 25.25 -4.33 -1.86
C ILE A 449 26.48 -3.49 -2.18
N GLN A 450 26.36 -2.45 -3.01
CA GLN A 450 27.47 -1.56 -3.33
C GLN A 450 27.97 -0.83 -2.08
N ALA A 451 27.07 -0.31 -1.24
CA ALA A 451 27.47 0.34 0.01
C ALA A 451 28.20 -0.64 0.96
N GLN A 452 27.77 -1.90 1.03
CA GLN A 452 28.47 -2.94 1.79
C GLN A 452 29.86 -3.22 1.20
N ARG A 453 30.00 -3.26 -0.13
CA ARG A 453 31.29 -3.41 -0.80
C ARG A 453 32.21 -2.23 -0.53
N ASP A 454 31.71 -1.01 -0.65
CA ASP A 454 32.46 0.22 -0.40
C ASP A 454 32.96 0.27 1.05
N ALA A 455 32.11 -0.13 2.01
CA ALA A 455 32.50 -0.28 3.41
C ALA A 455 33.56 -1.38 3.61
N GLY A 456 33.45 -2.51 2.89
CA GLY A 456 34.46 -3.56 2.88
C GLY A 456 35.81 -3.07 2.37
N ARG A 457 35.83 -2.37 1.23
CA ARG A 457 37.04 -1.76 0.65
C ARG A 457 37.68 -0.76 1.62
N PHE A 458 36.87 0.07 2.27
CA PHE A 458 37.35 1.00 3.29
C PHE A 458 37.99 0.27 4.48
N ASN A 459 37.35 -0.80 4.97
CA ASN A 459 37.88 -1.60 6.07
C ASN A 459 39.17 -2.33 5.69
N ASP A 460 39.26 -2.89 4.49
CA ASP A 460 40.49 -3.51 3.98
C ASP A 460 41.63 -2.49 3.94
N ALA A 461 41.36 -1.30 3.40
CA ALA A 461 42.33 -0.21 3.36
C ALA A 461 42.76 0.24 4.77
N PHE A 462 41.81 0.32 5.70
CA PHE A 462 42.07 0.62 7.10
C PHE A 462 42.94 -0.43 7.79
N VAL A 463 42.77 -1.72 7.47
CA VAL A 463 43.59 -2.81 8.02
C VAL A 463 44.97 -2.89 7.37
N MET A 464 45.05 -2.64 6.06
CA MET A 464 46.29 -2.76 5.27
C MET A 464 47.16 -1.50 5.29
N GLY A 465 46.63 -0.36 5.74
CA GLY A 465 47.31 0.93 5.68
C GLY A 465 47.42 1.50 4.26
N GLU A 466 46.41 1.24 3.42
CA GLU A 466 46.33 1.74 2.05
C GLU A 466 45.62 3.10 2.02
N LYS A 467 46.33 4.15 1.57
CA LYS A 467 45.72 5.48 1.41
C LYS A 467 44.74 5.50 0.26
N LEU A 468 43.51 5.89 0.58
CA LEU A 468 42.40 6.04 -0.35
C LEU A 468 42.35 7.46 -0.90
N ASP A 469 41.72 7.63 -2.07
CA ASP A 469 41.45 8.96 -2.64
C ASP A 469 40.42 9.71 -1.76
N PRO A 470 40.81 10.83 -1.10
CA PRO A 470 39.91 11.60 -0.26
C PRO A 470 38.75 12.26 -1.02
N SER A 471 38.87 12.42 -2.34
CA SER A 471 37.81 12.98 -3.18
C SER A 471 36.74 11.95 -3.59
N ASN A 472 36.99 10.66 -3.33
CA ASN A 472 36.04 9.60 -3.64
C ASN A 472 34.87 9.62 -2.64
N LYS A 473 33.69 10.01 -3.13
CA LYS A 473 32.46 10.14 -2.31
C LYS A 473 32.04 8.83 -1.64
N SER A 474 32.25 7.68 -2.27
CA SER A 474 31.94 6.38 -1.66
C SER A 474 32.85 6.08 -0.49
N MET A 475 34.15 6.35 -0.62
CA MET A 475 35.12 6.16 0.47
C MET A 475 34.91 7.16 1.60
N GLN A 476 34.58 8.42 1.30
CA GLN A 476 34.18 9.41 2.31
C GLN A 476 32.93 8.94 3.07
N LYS A 477 31.91 8.45 2.36
CA LYS A 477 30.69 7.92 2.99
C LYS A 477 30.99 6.70 3.87
N ALA A 478 31.87 5.82 3.46
CA ALA A 478 32.31 4.69 4.28
C ALA A 478 33.04 5.18 5.55
N ALA A 479 33.95 6.15 5.40
CA ALA A 479 34.69 6.78 6.50
C ALA A 479 33.77 7.46 7.53
N ASP A 480 32.70 8.11 7.07
CA ASP A 480 31.73 8.81 7.91
C ASP A 480 30.85 7.86 8.74
N ASN A 481 30.68 6.61 8.27
CA ASN A 481 29.82 5.58 8.88
C ASN A 481 30.58 4.55 9.75
N THR A 482 31.86 4.77 10.03
CA THR A 482 32.60 3.88 10.95
C THR A 482 32.15 4.10 12.40
N PRO A 483 32.31 3.10 13.30
CA PRO A 483 32.01 3.27 14.71
C PRO A 483 32.76 4.46 15.35
N MET A 484 34.02 4.67 14.96
CA MET A 484 34.85 5.77 15.46
C MET A 484 34.29 7.13 15.02
N ALA A 485 33.85 7.24 13.77
CA ALA A 485 33.28 8.45 13.21
C ALA A 485 31.90 8.79 13.81
N LEU A 486 31.02 7.80 13.98
CA LEU A 486 29.68 7.99 14.58
C LEU A 486 29.75 8.38 16.07
N ASN A 487 30.71 7.80 16.80
CA ASN A 487 30.91 8.06 18.21
C ASN A 487 31.80 9.29 18.49
N PHE A 488 32.33 9.94 17.47
CA PHE A 488 33.25 11.08 17.64
C PHE A 488 32.65 12.24 18.45
N ARG A 489 33.34 12.63 19.51
CA ARG A 489 33.01 13.76 20.38
C ARG A 489 34.28 14.57 20.65
N ILE A 490 34.28 15.82 20.22
CA ILE A 490 35.47 16.69 20.27
C ILE A 490 35.90 17.07 21.70
N ASN A 491 34.98 16.95 22.65
CA ASN A 491 35.20 17.17 24.08
C ASN A 491 35.54 15.87 24.83
N ASP A 492 35.72 14.75 24.13
CA ASP A 492 36.08 13.45 24.68
C ASP A 492 37.30 12.89 23.96
N ALA A 493 38.47 13.07 24.59
CA ALA A 493 39.75 12.64 24.07
C ALA A 493 39.82 11.13 23.76
N SER A 494 39.01 10.30 24.45
CA SER A 494 38.98 8.86 24.20
C SER A 494 38.46 8.51 22.79
N THR A 495 37.69 9.42 22.18
CA THR A 495 37.16 9.25 20.82
C THR A 495 38.14 9.68 19.73
N HIS A 496 39.22 10.38 20.09
CA HIS A 496 40.17 10.97 19.14
C HIS A 496 41.12 9.93 18.54
N ASP A 497 41.56 8.95 19.33
CA ASP A 497 42.52 7.92 18.90
C ASP A 497 42.00 7.11 17.72
N GLY A 498 40.71 6.76 17.74
CA GLY A 498 40.05 6.04 16.66
C GLY A 498 40.05 6.83 15.35
N ILE A 499 39.81 8.15 15.42
CA ILE A 499 39.86 9.05 14.25
C ILE A 499 41.28 9.17 13.72
N VAL A 500 42.26 9.41 14.60
CA VAL A 500 43.65 9.56 14.20
C VAL A 500 44.17 8.29 13.53
N ASN A 501 43.85 7.11 14.07
CA ASN A 501 44.20 5.85 13.43
C ASN A 501 43.49 5.67 12.09
N GLN A 502 42.20 5.99 11.98
CA GLN A 502 41.46 5.90 10.71
C GLN A 502 42.11 6.77 9.63
N VAL A 503 42.48 8.00 9.96
CA VAL A 503 43.17 8.93 9.05
C VAL A 503 44.58 8.45 8.75
N ALA A 504 45.31 7.88 9.72
CA ALA A 504 46.64 7.31 9.50
C ALA A 504 46.63 6.22 8.44
N GLN A 505 45.66 5.31 8.52
CA GLN A 505 45.60 4.14 7.66
C GLN A 505 44.99 4.45 6.30
N THR A 506 43.91 5.25 6.25
CA THR A 506 43.13 5.47 5.01
C THR A 506 43.35 6.83 4.35
N GLY A 507 43.89 7.81 5.07
CA GLY A 507 44.02 9.20 4.61
C GLY A 507 42.72 10.01 4.60
N ILE A 508 41.56 9.40 4.94
CA ILE A 508 40.25 10.05 4.88
C ILE A 508 39.84 10.57 6.27
N ILE A 509 39.67 11.89 6.39
CA ILE A 509 39.07 12.52 7.57
C ILE A 509 37.54 12.42 7.47
N PRO A 510 36.86 11.89 8.50
CA PRO A 510 35.40 11.95 8.53
C PRO A 510 34.87 13.38 8.49
N SER A 511 33.83 13.62 7.69
CA SER A 511 33.26 14.95 7.42
C SER A 511 32.90 15.71 8.70
N GLN A 512 32.40 14.99 9.72
CA GLN A 512 32.04 15.54 11.02
C GLN A 512 33.24 16.06 11.82
N VAL A 513 34.44 15.53 11.62
CA VAL A 513 35.66 15.96 12.31
C VAL A 513 36.08 17.33 11.77
N THR A 514 36.19 17.45 10.45
CA THR A 514 36.52 18.71 9.76
C THR A 514 35.51 19.80 10.09
N SER A 515 34.21 19.48 10.08
CA SER A 515 33.15 20.42 10.43
C SER A 515 33.28 20.95 11.87
N LYS A 516 33.50 20.07 12.86
CA LYS A 516 33.65 20.48 14.26
C LYS A 516 34.92 21.28 14.52
N LEU A 517 36.06 20.89 13.93
CA LEU A 517 37.32 21.65 14.06
C LEU A 517 37.17 23.06 13.45
N ASN A 518 36.53 23.20 12.29
CA ASN A 518 36.30 24.52 11.72
C ASN A 518 35.43 25.41 12.63
N ALA A 519 34.35 24.85 13.21
CA ALA A 519 33.47 25.58 14.12
C ALA A 519 34.20 26.02 15.42
N LEU A 520 34.99 25.12 16.01
CA LEU A 520 35.72 25.39 17.25
C LEU A 520 36.80 26.45 17.10
N SER A 521 37.41 26.58 15.92
CA SER A 521 38.46 27.58 15.68
C SER A 521 38.02 29.04 15.88
N ARG A 522 36.71 29.27 15.98
CA ARG A 522 36.07 30.58 16.21
C ARG A 522 35.32 30.65 17.54
N ALA A 523 35.33 29.58 18.34
CA ALA A 523 34.62 29.52 19.59
C ALA A 523 35.41 30.21 20.72
N SER A 524 34.69 30.65 21.76
CA SER A 524 35.27 31.32 22.93
C SER A 524 35.52 30.40 24.12
N SER A 525 35.30 29.08 24.00
CA SER A 525 35.48 28.11 25.09
C SER A 525 36.91 27.55 25.07
N PRO A 526 37.81 27.94 25.99
CA PRO A 526 39.22 27.59 25.87
C PRO A 526 39.49 26.09 26.02
N GLU A 527 38.80 25.41 26.94
CA GLU A 527 39.00 23.98 27.19
C GLU A 527 38.69 23.10 25.97
N VAL A 528 37.55 23.35 25.31
CA VAL A 528 37.15 22.58 24.12
C VAL A 528 38.02 22.93 22.91
N VAL A 529 38.48 24.19 22.83
CA VAL A 529 39.42 24.63 21.78
C VAL A 529 40.76 23.92 21.91
N ILE A 530 41.30 23.76 23.13
CA ILE A 530 42.56 23.03 23.34
C ILE A 530 42.41 21.55 22.98
N GLN A 531 41.29 20.91 23.31
CA GLN A 531 40.99 19.55 22.85
C GLN A 531 40.94 19.44 21.32
N GLY A 532 40.34 20.44 20.65
CA GLY A 532 40.37 20.57 19.20
C GLY A 532 41.78 20.79 18.64
N ALA A 533 42.60 21.60 19.31
CA ALA A 533 44.00 21.85 18.96
C ALA A 533 44.82 20.57 19.06
N GLU A 534 44.64 19.78 20.10
CA GLU A 534 45.31 18.50 20.29
C GLU A 534 44.95 17.51 19.18
N LEU A 535 43.65 17.32 18.90
CA LEU A 535 43.21 16.47 17.79
C LEU A 535 43.76 16.95 16.45
N PHE A 536 43.66 18.26 16.17
CA PHE A 536 44.19 18.86 14.94
C PHE A 536 45.68 18.55 14.78
N ASN A 537 46.49 18.79 15.82
CA ASN A 537 47.94 18.56 15.76
C ASN A 537 48.28 17.09 15.50
N ARG A 538 47.54 16.17 16.13
CA ARG A 538 47.69 14.72 15.89
C ARG A 538 47.37 14.35 14.46
N LEU A 539 46.26 14.86 13.91
CA LEU A 539 45.89 14.64 12.50
C LEU A 539 46.92 15.26 11.54
N TYR A 540 47.39 16.46 11.86
CA TYR A 540 48.36 17.22 11.08
C TYR A 540 49.73 16.54 10.99
N GLY A 541 50.15 15.90 12.09
CA GLY A 541 51.36 15.07 12.15
C GLY A 541 51.22 13.74 11.41
N THR A 542 50.02 13.14 11.44
CA THR A 542 49.75 11.78 10.96
C THR A 542 49.75 11.67 9.43
N ASP A 543 48.92 12.47 8.74
CA ASP A 543 48.86 12.42 7.27
C ASP A 543 48.93 13.80 6.63
N ARG A 544 49.96 13.99 5.80
CA ARG A 544 50.34 15.22 5.11
C ARG A 544 49.21 15.82 4.27
N ALA A 545 48.28 14.98 3.77
CA ALA A 545 47.20 15.38 2.87
C ALA A 545 45.84 15.64 3.54
N SER A 546 45.66 15.22 4.80
CA SER A 546 44.32 15.01 5.39
C SER A 546 43.68 16.30 5.95
N VAL A 547 44.45 17.16 6.63
CA VAL A 547 43.94 18.38 7.30
C VAL A 547 43.97 19.62 6.39
N ILE A 548 44.15 19.38 5.10
CA ILE A 548 44.57 20.36 4.10
C ILE A 548 43.46 21.34 3.70
N GLU A 549 42.21 20.90 3.75
CA GLU A 549 41.04 21.72 3.37
C GLU A 549 40.68 22.77 4.43
N MET A 550 41.30 22.72 5.61
CA MET A 550 41.06 23.72 6.66
C MET A 550 41.72 25.07 6.31
N PRO A 551 41.10 26.22 6.61
CA PRO A 551 41.68 27.54 6.36
C PRO A 551 43.05 27.73 7.01
N LYS A 552 43.98 28.42 6.32
CA LYS A 552 45.36 28.63 6.83
C LYS A 552 45.40 29.27 8.22
N GLN A 553 44.51 30.22 8.48
CA GLN A 553 44.40 30.89 9.79
C GLN A 553 43.93 29.91 10.87
N THR A 554 43.01 29.00 10.54
CA THR A 554 42.56 27.94 11.45
C THR A 554 43.69 26.96 11.77
N GLN A 555 44.50 26.59 10.76
CA GLN A 555 45.67 25.74 10.98
C GLN A 555 46.68 26.45 11.90
N ALA A 556 47.03 27.70 11.59
CA ALA A 556 47.94 28.51 12.41
C ALA A 556 47.40 28.66 13.84
N PHE A 557 46.09 28.89 14.00
CA PHE A 557 45.44 29.02 15.29
C PHE A 557 45.62 27.76 16.16
N TYR A 558 45.34 26.58 15.61
CA TYR A 558 45.48 25.32 16.35
C TYR A 558 46.92 24.93 16.66
N LEU A 559 47.84 25.18 15.72
CA LEU A 559 49.27 24.93 15.94
C LEU A 559 49.82 25.88 17.03
N THR A 560 49.48 27.17 16.97
CA THR A 560 49.91 28.18 17.95
C THR A 560 49.30 27.91 19.33
N ALA A 561 48.01 27.62 19.40
CA ALA A 561 47.35 27.30 20.67
C ALA A 561 48.02 26.09 21.35
N LYS A 562 48.29 25.02 20.59
CA LYS A 562 48.95 23.82 21.12
C LYS A 562 50.37 24.11 21.61
N GLN A 563 51.16 24.85 20.84
CA GLN A 563 52.54 25.17 21.22
C GLN A 563 52.60 26.05 22.48
N LEU A 564 51.70 27.04 22.61
CA LEU A 564 51.61 27.88 23.80
C LEU A 564 51.25 27.04 25.03
N THR A 565 50.28 26.14 24.90
CA THR A 565 49.93 25.20 25.98
C THR A 565 51.10 24.26 26.32
N ASP A 566 51.81 23.72 25.33
CA ASP A 566 52.98 22.83 25.55
C ASP A 566 54.16 23.52 26.22
N SER A 567 54.27 24.85 26.04
CA SER A 567 55.27 25.67 26.73
C SER A 567 54.85 26.10 28.15
N GLY A 568 53.74 25.54 28.66
CA GLY A 568 53.29 25.69 30.04
C GLY A 568 52.28 26.82 30.27
N MET A 569 51.77 27.44 29.21
CA MET A 569 50.71 28.46 29.29
C MET A 569 49.36 27.85 29.67
N SER A 570 48.54 28.58 30.43
CA SER A 570 47.18 28.14 30.74
C SER A 570 46.32 28.05 29.47
N SER A 571 45.35 27.13 29.43
CA SER A 571 44.46 26.93 28.28
C SER A 571 43.73 28.21 27.87
N GLU A 572 43.31 29.03 28.84
CA GLU A 572 42.64 30.31 28.58
C GLU A 572 43.57 31.32 27.90
N GLU A 573 44.78 31.51 28.43
CA GLU A 573 45.73 32.48 27.88
C GLU A 573 46.30 32.01 26.55
N ALA A 574 46.56 30.70 26.39
CA ALA A 574 47.04 30.10 25.14
C ALA A 574 46.03 30.30 24.00
N VAL A 575 44.74 30.07 24.26
CA VAL A 575 43.68 30.27 23.25
C VAL A 575 43.53 31.75 22.91
N LYS A 576 43.49 32.62 23.92
CA LYS A 576 43.38 34.07 23.71
C LYS A 576 44.55 34.62 22.90
N GLN A 577 45.78 34.28 23.30
CA GLN A 577 46.98 34.72 22.60
C GLN A 577 47.08 34.13 21.20
N ALA A 578 46.68 32.87 21.00
CA ALA A 578 46.58 32.29 19.66
C ALA A 578 45.55 33.04 18.79
N GLN A 579 44.40 33.47 19.32
CA GLN A 579 43.43 34.29 18.59
C GLN A 579 44.00 35.67 18.25
N GLU A 580 44.69 36.32 19.17
CA GLU A 580 45.35 37.61 18.94
C GLU A 580 46.43 37.53 17.87
N ILE A 581 47.26 36.49 17.93
CA ILE A 581 48.34 36.23 16.98
C ILE A 581 47.82 35.87 15.59
N THR A 582 46.69 35.17 15.47
CA THR A 582 46.27 34.60 14.17
C THR A 582 45.10 35.34 13.52
N TYR A 583 44.12 35.79 14.30
CA TYR A 583 42.93 36.47 13.80
C TYR A 583 42.95 37.99 14.05
N ASN A 584 43.54 38.47 15.15
CA ASN A 584 43.46 39.88 15.57
C ASN A 584 44.83 40.62 15.58
N GLN A 585 45.68 40.39 14.57
CA GLN A 585 47.01 41.00 14.51
C GLN A 585 46.99 42.53 14.43
N THR A 586 47.71 43.19 15.36
CA THR A 586 47.91 44.64 15.35
C THR A 586 48.91 45.08 14.28
N ASP A 587 48.81 46.34 13.83
CA ASP A 587 49.75 46.88 12.83
C ASP A 587 51.18 47.01 13.37
N ALA A 588 51.33 47.21 14.68
CA ALA A 588 52.63 47.18 15.36
C ALA A 588 53.33 45.82 15.20
N LEU A 589 52.60 44.71 15.43
CA LEU A 589 53.13 43.37 15.26
C LEU A 589 53.51 43.09 13.80
N LYS A 590 52.67 43.49 12.83
CA LYS A 590 52.96 43.32 11.40
C LYS A 590 54.24 44.06 10.98
N ASN A 591 54.44 45.28 11.47
CA ASN A 591 55.64 46.07 11.19
C ASN A 591 56.90 45.43 11.81
N GLN A 592 56.80 44.93 13.04
CA GLN A 592 57.89 44.22 13.71
C GLN A 592 58.29 42.95 12.95
N LEU A 593 57.32 42.12 12.54
CA LEU A 593 57.59 40.90 11.78
C LEU A 593 58.26 41.21 10.44
N SER A 594 57.81 42.25 9.74
CA SER A 594 58.42 42.71 8.48
C SER A 594 59.88 43.14 8.66
N SER A 595 60.20 43.78 9.80
CA SER A 595 61.58 44.13 10.16
C SER A 595 62.45 42.88 10.38
N ILE A 596 61.95 41.89 11.13
CA ILE A 596 62.66 40.62 11.39
C ILE A 596 62.94 39.87 10.08
N GLN A 597 61.99 39.86 9.13
CA GLN A 597 62.16 39.18 7.84
C GLN A 597 63.32 39.73 6.99
N SER A 598 63.78 40.96 7.26
CA SER A 598 64.91 41.57 6.56
C SER A 598 66.29 41.13 7.09
N THR A 599 66.32 40.57 8.31
CA THR A 599 67.56 40.18 9.02
C THR A 599 68.28 39.01 8.36
N LYS A 600 69.59 38.87 8.61
CA LYS A 600 70.39 37.76 8.07
C LYS A 600 70.06 36.45 8.77
N GLU A 601 69.78 36.52 10.06
CA GLU A 601 69.43 35.42 10.95
C GLU A 601 68.15 34.74 10.46
N TYR A 602 67.11 35.52 10.20
CA TYR A 602 65.85 35.02 9.64
C TYR A 602 66.05 34.32 8.29
N LYS A 603 66.83 34.91 7.38
CA LYS A 603 67.09 34.31 6.05
C LYS A 603 67.79 32.95 6.17
N LYS A 604 68.76 32.83 7.09
CA LYS A 604 69.45 31.57 7.36
C LYS A 604 68.51 30.50 7.95
N GLU A 605 67.63 30.90 8.87
CA GLU A 605 66.61 29.99 9.43
C GLU A 605 65.63 29.51 8.37
N ARG A 606 65.16 30.41 7.50
CA ARG A 606 64.30 30.09 6.36
C ARG A 606 64.96 29.12 5.37
N ASP A 607 66.24 29.31 5.06
CA ASP A 607 66.97 28.41 4.17
C ASP A 607 67.15 27.01 4.80
N SER A 608 67.41 26.94 6.12
CA SER A 608 67.42 25.66 6.86
C SER A 608 66.05 24.96 6.86
N ALA A 609 64.96 25.72 7.01
CA ALA A 609 63.60 25.20 6.91
C ALA A 609 63.31 24.64 5.50
N MET A 610 63.79 25.31 4.45
CA MET A 610 63.67 24.86 3.06
C MET A 610 64.41 23.54 2.80
N ASP A 611 65.64 23.41 3.32
CA ASP A 611 66.40 22.16 3.20
C ASP A 611 65.67 21.00 3.91
N SER A 612 64.99 21.28 5.03
CA SER A 612 64.12 20.31 5.70
C SER A 612 62.95 19.88 4.81
N ALA A 613 62.30 20.80 4.08
CA ALA A 613 61.27 20.43 3.10
C ALA A 613 61.82 19.56 1.98
N ARG A 614 62.96 19.95 1.38
CA ARG A 614 63.63 19.15 0.34
C ARG A 614 63.90 17.73 0.84
N ASN A 615 64.48 17.59 2.03
CA ASN A 615 64.82 16.30 2.60
C ASN A 615 63.59 15.42 2.84
N SER A 616 62.44 16.02 3.12
CA SER A 616 61.17 15.28 3.29
C SER A 616 60.56 14.74 1.99
N MET A 617 61.01 15.26 0.84
CA MET A 617 60.64 14.82 -0.52
C MET A 617 61.66 13.87 -1.13
N ALA A 618 62.87 13.81 -0.56
CA ALA A 618 63.96 13.00 -1.07
C ALA A 618 63.73 11.51 -0.80
N GLN A 619 64.19 10.65 -1.70
CA GLN A 619 64.12 9.20 -1.60
C GLN A 619 65.52 8.59 -1.43
N TRP A 620 65.62 7.56 -0.59
CA TRP A 620 66.90 7.00 -0.16
C TRP A 620 67.70 6.31 -1.27
N LEU A 621 67.04 5.79 -2.31
CA LEU A 621 67.66 4.94 -3.35
C LEU A 621 67.90 5.66 -4.69
N ARG A 622 67.84 7.00 -4.73
CA ARG A 622 68.08 7.78 -5.96
C ARG A 622 68.80 9.11 -5.69
N ILE A 623 69.38 9.70 -6.73
CA ILE A 623 70.06 11.00 -6.66
C ILE A 623 69.00 12.10 -6.87
N ASP A 624 68.75 12.88 -5.82
CA ASP A 624 67.77 13.96 -5.82
C ASP A 624 68.44 15.35 -5.90
N PRO A 625 67.77 16.35 -6.51
CA PRO A 625 68.27 17.73 -6.62
C PRO A 625 68.37 18.47 -5.27
N ASN A 626 69.25 19.47 -5.19
CA ASN A 626 69.35 20.39 -4.05
C ASN A 626 68.52 21.65 -4.27
N ALA A 627 67.97 22.20 -3.19
CA ALA A 627 67.28 23.48 -3.25
C ALA A 627 68.22 24.65 -3.62
N SER A 628 69.54 24.49 -3.42
CA SER A 628 70.59 25.44 -3.80
C SER A 628 71.04 25.33 -5.26
N ASP A 629 70.57 24.34 -6.02
CA ASP A 629 70.99 24.15 -7.41
C ASP A 629 70.60 25.35 -8.29
N ALA A 630 71.37 25.58 -9.36
CA ALA A 630 71.11 26.67 -10.32
C ALA A 630 70.08 26.30 -11.41
N THR A 631 69.45 25.13 -11.30
CA THR A 631 68.43 24.68 -12.25
C THR A 631 67.15 25.52 -12.12
N THR A 632 66.42 25.69 -13.22
CA THR A 632 65.16 26.45 -13.24
C THR A 632 64.17 25.91 -12.21
N ASP A 633 64.05 24.59 -12.08
CA ASP A 633 63.12 23.96 -11.15
C ASP A 633 63.51 24.19 -9.68
N ALA A 634 64.80 24.12 -9.34
CA ALA A 634 65.27 24.39 -7.97
C ALA A 634 65.10 25.87 -7.59
N VAL A 635 65.32 26.81 -8.52
CA VAL A 635 65.07 28.25 -8.31
C VAL A 635 63.58 28.51 -8.09
N ASN A 636 62.71 27.90 -8.88
CA ASN A 636 61.26 28.03 -8.74
C ASN A 636 60.76 27.46 -7.40
N PHE A 637 61.24 26.26 -7.02
CA PHE A 637 60.93 25.67 -5.71
C PHE A 637 61.36 26.58 -4.57
N ARG A 638 62.59 27.11 -4.63
CA ARG A 638 63.14 28.03 -3.62
C ARG A 638 62.29 29.29 -3.49
N ASN A 639 61.93 29.93 -4.59
CA ASN A 639 61.12 31.15 -4.58
C ASN A 639 59.72 30.91 -3.99
N ASP A 640 59.07 29.80 -4.37
CA ASP A 640 57.77 29.42 -3.83
C ASP A 640 57.86 29.10 -2.33
N TYR A 641 58.87 28.34 -1.91
CA TYR A 641 59.10 28.00 -0.51
C TYR A 641 59.33 29.25 0.34
N GLN A 642 60.27 30.12 -0.08
CA GLN A 642 60.60 31.34 0.66
C GLN A 642 59.38 32.26 0.79
N SER A 643 58.59 32.40 -0.28
CA SER A 643 57.35 33.19 -0.25
C SER A 643 56.31 32.62 0.71
N LEU A 644 56.09 31.30 0.69
CA LEU A 644 55.17 30.63 1.59
C LEU A 644 55.64 30.69 3.05
N TYR A 645 56.94 30.51 3.30
CA TYR A 645 57.53 30.65 4.62
C TYR A 645 57.31 32.04 5.18
N ASP A 646 57.58 33.08 4.39
CA ASP A 646 57.39 34.47 4.81
C ASP A 646 55.92 34.78 5.14
N ILE A 647 54.97 34.17 4.41
CA ILE A 647 53.54 34.29 4.70
C ILE A 647 53.19 33.56 6.01
N ASN A 648 53.59 32.29 6.16
CA ASN A 648 53.26 31.50 7.34
C ASN A 648 53.90 32.09 8.60
N TYR A 649 55.14 32.58 8.52
CA TYR A 649 55.82 33.29 9.59
C TYR A 649 55.05 34.51 10.07
N ARG A 650 54.46 35.28 9.14
CA ARG A 650 53.56 36.38 9.52
C ARG A 650 52.26 35.86 10.14
N SER A 651 51.64 34.84 9.55
CA SER A 651 50.38 34.27 10.04
C SER A 651 50.48 33.61 11.43
N THR A 652 51.67 33.18 11.83
CA THR A 652 51.94 32.57 13.14
C THR A 652 52.52 33.56 14.16
N GLY A 653 52.50 34.87 13.85
CA GLY A 653 53.01 35.91 14.75
C GLY A 653 54.52 35.91 14.94
N GLY A 654 55.27 35.38 13.97
CA GLY A 654 56.72 35.25 14.02
C GLY A 654 57.23 33.94 14.60
N ASN A 655 56.36 32.92 14.69
CA ASN A 655 56.79 31.61 15.16
C ASN A 655 57.46 30.82 14.03
N ALA A 656 58.79 30.72 14.08
CA ALA A 656 59.57 30.07 13.04
C ALA A 656 59.33 28.55 12.94
N GLU A 657 59.15 27.84 14.06
CA GLU A 657 58.95 26.39 14.02
C GLU A 657 57.58 26.05 13.41
N ILE A 658 56.50 26.73 13.82
CA ILE A 658 55.19 26.56 13.20
C ILE A 658 55.24 27.00 11.73
N ALA A 659 55.93 28.10 11.41
CA ALA A 659 56.07 28.57 10.03
C ALA A 659 56.76 27.55 9.14
N LYS A 660 57.85 26.93 9.62
CA LYS A 660 58.55 25.82 8.96
C LYS A 660 57.62 24.64 8.76
N GLU A 661 56.93 24.19 9.80
CA GLU A 661 56.03 23.04 9.72
C GLU A 661 54.90 23.29 8.70
N MET A 662 54.22 24.42 8.80
CA MET A 662 53.17 24.83 7.86
C MET A 662 53.68 24.94 6.43
N THR A 663 54.88 25.49 6.25
CA THR A 663 55.45 25.68 4.91
C THR A 663 55.87 24.36 4.29
N ASN A 664 56.55 23.49 5.04
CA ASN A 664 56.92 22.14 4.58
C ASN A 664 55.68 21.35 4.15
N LYS A 665 54.58 21.48 4.89
CA LYS A 665 53.32 20.83 4.56
C LYS A 665 52.64 21.47 3.34
N GLN A 666 52.55 22.79 3.27
CA GLN A 666 51.93 23.50 2.14
C GLN A 666 52.70 23.34 0.83
N ILE A 667 54.04 23.41 0.85
CA ILE A 667 54.86 23.29 -0.36
C ILE A 667 54.72 21.88 -0.96
N SER A 668 54.63 20.84 -0.11
CA SER A 668 54.49 19.45 -0.55
C SER A 668 53.20 19.13 -1.31
N ARG A 669 52.22 20.05 -1.33
CA ARG A 669 50.98 19.90 -2.12
C ARG A 669 51.24 19.99 -3.62
N ASN A 670 52.11 20.94 -3.98
CA ASN A 670 52.33 21.34 -5.36
C ASN A 670 53.79 21.14 -5.74
N TRP A 671 54.63 20.57 -4.88
CA TRP A 671 56.01 20.29 -5.19
C TRP A 671 56.37 18.93 -4.65
N SER A 672 57.00 18.14 -5.50
CA SER A 672 57.71 16.94 -5.11
C SER A 672 58.97 16.84 -5.96
N ILE A 673 59.83 15.90 -5.57
CA ILE A 673 60.87 15.40 -6.44
C ILE A 673 60.25 14.22 -7.19
N SER A 674 59.95 14.42 -8.46
CA SER A 674 59.27 13.44 -9.31
C SER A 674 60.26 12.75 -10.22
N ASP A 675 60.06 11.44 -10.40
CA ASP A 675 60.74 10.61 -11.39
C ASP A 675 59.77 10.13 -12.49
N VAL A 676 58.58 10.73 -12.61
CA VAL A 676 57.58 10.39 -13.64
C VAL A 676 58.19 10.40 -15.04
N ASN A 677 59.14 11.30 -15.32
CA ASN A 677 59.85 11.39 -16.60
C ASN A 677 61.15 10.57 -16.65
N GLY A 678 61.39 9.66 -15.69
CA GLY A 678 62.55 8.76 -15.65
C GLY A 678 63.79 9.30 -14.93
N SER A 679 63.81 10.57 -14.51
CA SER A 679 64.89 11.16 -13.70
C SER A 679 64.34 12.06 -12.62
N ALA A 680 64.87 11.95 -11.39
CA ALA A 680 64.43 12.75 -10.25
C ALA A 680 64.70 14.24 -10.45
N LYS A 681 63.64 15.05 -10.50
CA LYS A 681 63.70 16.52 -10.61
C LYS A 681 62.64 17.15 -9.74
N PHE A 682 62.90 18.37 -9.26
CA PHE A 682 61.84 19.18 -8.68
C PHE A 682 60.78 19.43 -9.75
N MET A 683 59.51 19.15 -9.42
CA MET A 683 58.41 19.36 -10.33
C MET A 683 57.28 20.06 -9.60
N LYS A 684 56.93 21.26 -10.08
CA LYS A 684 55.73 21.95 -9.64
C LYS A 684 54.51 21.20 -10.16
N TYR A 685 53.52 21.01 -9.31
CA TYR A 685 52.37 20.13 -9.51
C TYR A 685 52.77 18.71 -9.86
N ALA A 686 53.85 18.16 -9.28
CA ALA A 686 54.24 16.77 -9.48
C ALA A 686 53.03 15.80 -9.33
N PRO A 687 52.88 14.78 -10.20
CA PRO A 687 51.81 13.79 -10.08
C PRO A 687 51.73 13.16 -8.69
N GLU A 688 52.87 12.86 -8.08
CA GLU A 688 52.97 12.25 -6.75
C GLU A 688 52.58 13.24 -5.63
N ALA A 689 52.62 14.56 -5.89
CA ALA A 689 52.15 15.59 -4.97
C ALA A 689 50.63 15.78 -5.06
N LEU A 690 50.09 15.85 -6.30
CA LEU A 690 48.65 16.04 -6.54
C LEU A 690 47.82 14.77 -6.27
N TYR A 691 48.40 13.59 -6.47
CA TYR A 691 47.75 12.30 -6.35
C TYR A 691 48.44 11.41 -5.31
N ASN A 692 48.60 11.92 -4.08
CA ASN A 692 49.33 11.26 -2.98
C ASN A 692 48.53 10.12 -2.29
N TYR A 693 47.94 9.25 -3.08
CA TYR A 693 47.19 8.06 -2.66
C TYR A 693 47.54 6.88 -3.57
N GLY A 694 47.08 5.67 -3.23
CA GLY A 694 47.39 4.46 -4.00
C GLY A 694 48.82 3.93 -3.84
N PRO A 695 49.19 2.89 -4.60
CA PRO A 695 50.46 2.18 -4.44
C PRO A 695 51.69 3.03 -4.82
N SER A 696 52.76 3.01 -4.03
CA SER A 696 53.95 3.82 -4.34
C SER A 696 54.45 3.65 -5.79
N GLY A 697 54.63 4.77 -6.50
CA GLY A 697 55.14 4.80 -7.87
C GLY A 697 54.11 4.49 -8.97
N TRP A 698 52.82 4.34 -8.63
CA TRP A 698 51.78 3.98 -9.62
C TRP A 698 51.62 5.03 -10.74
N GLN A 699 51.82 6.31 -10.46
CA GLN A 699 51.72 7.39 -11.45
C GLN A 699 52.82 7.28 -12.50
N ALA A 700 54.06 7.03 -12.06
CA ALA A 700 55.20 6.82 -12.95
C ALA A 700 55.04 5.52 -13.76
N ALA A 701 54.51 4.46 -13.14
CA ALA A 701 54.20 3.21 -13.83
C ALA A 701 53.10 3.40 -14.90
N GLN A 702 52.00 4.06 -14.56
CA GLN A 702 50.91 4.37 -15.50
C GLN A 702 51.42 5.24 -16.66
N TRP A 703 52.16 6.32 -16.36
CA TRP A 703 52.74 7.16 -17.42
C TRP A 703 53.70 6.38 -18.31
N LYS A 704 54.52 5.49 -17.76
CA LYS A 704 55.42 4.64 -18.54
C LYS A 704 54.64 3.77 -19.53
N GLU A 705 53.56 3.12 -19.10
CA GLU A 705 52.70 2.30 -19.97
C GLU A 705 52.03 3.15 -21.06
N GLU A 706 51.48 4.30 -20.71
CA GLU A 706 50.83 5.20 -21.67
C GLU A 706 51.82 5.83 -22.66
N LYS A 707 53.00 6.23 -22.18
CA LYS A 707 54.12 6.70 -22.98
C LYS A 707 54.53 5.65 -24.00
N GLU A 708 54.72 4.40 -23.57
CA GLU A 708 55.02 3.29 -24.48
C GLU A 708 53.92 3.13 -25.55
N ARG A 709 52.64 3.18 -25.17
CA ARG A 709 51.51 3.09 -26.12
C ARG A 709 51.50 4.25 -27.11
N LEU A 710 51.80 5.48 -26.68
CA LEU A 710 51.82 6.66 -27.55
C LEU A 710 53.01 6.64 -28.52
N MET A 711 54.19 6.23 -28.04
CA MET A 711 55.40 6.16 -28.85
C MET A 711 55.36 5.02 -29.86
N TYR A 712 54.79 3.86 -29.50
CA TYR A 712 54.92 2.63 -30.28
C TYR A 712 53.59 2.06 -30.81
N GLY A 713 52.44 2.50 -30.28
CA GLY A 713 51.12 1.93 -30.58
C GLY A 713 50.78 0.67 -29.76
N ASP A 714 49.65 0.04 -30.08
CA ASP A 714 49.28 -1.25 -29.50
C ASP A 714 50.23 -2.35 -30.01
N ARG A 715 50.83 -3.13 -29.10
CA ARG A 715 51.74 -4.23 -29.45
C ARG A 715 50.95 -5.39 -30.06
N SER A 716 50.74 -5.38 -31.37
CA SER A 716 49.98 -6.44 -32.06
C SER A 716 50.74 -7.18 -33.17
N GLU A 717 51.92 -6.74 -33.62
CA GLU A 717 52.60 -7.35 -34.78
C GLU A 717 54.12 -7.51 -34.61
N GLU A 718 54.63 -8.66 -35.06
CA GLU A 718 56.05 -9.02 -35.14
C GLU A 718 56.69 -8.24 -36.30
N ILE A 719 57.71 -7.42 -36.03
CA ILE A 719 58.38 -6.64 -37.07
C ILE A 719 59.67 -7.34 -37.49
N SER A 720 59.72 -7.72 -38.76
CA SER A 720 60.85 -8.37 -39.41
C SER A 720 61.62 -7.35 -40.24
N THR A 721 62.88 -7.08 -39.90
CA THR A 721 63.73 -6.16 -40.67
C THR A 721 64.85 -6.90 -41.40
N SER A 722 65.03 -6.59 -42.69
CA SER A 722 66.06 -7.21 -43.52
C SER A 722 67.44 -6.60 -43.23
N PRO A 723 68.53 -7.38 -43.20
CA PRO A 723 69.90 -6.88 -42.98
C PRO A 723 70.34 -5.75 -43.92
N THR A 724 69.77 -5.71 -45.13
CA THR A 724 70.06 -4.70 -46.16
C THR A 724 69.59 -3.29 -45.77
N LYS A 725 68.52 -3.17 -44.97
CA LYS A 725 68.05 -1.88 -44.42
C LYS A 725 68.92 -1.35 -43.27
N LEU A 726 69.73 -2.21 -42.65
CA LEU A 726 70.63 -1.88 -41.55
C LEU A 726 72.07 -1.63 -42.02
N GLY A 727 72.31 -1.53 -43.34
CA GLY A 727 73.63 -1.22 -43.90
C GLY A 727 74.62 -2.40 -43.94
N VAL A 728 74.16 -3.63 -43.69
CA VAL A 728 75.00 -4.83 -43.83
C VAL A 728 75.07 -5.23 -45.31
N THR A 729 76.20 -4.98 -45.96
CA THR A 729 76.37 -5.17 -47.42
C THR A 729 77.12 -6.43 -47.84
N SER A 730 77.49 -7.34 -46.92
CA SER A 730 77.97 -8.67 -47.29
C SER A 730 77.79 -9.73 -46.18
N GLY A 731 77.38 -10.93 -46.57
CA GLY A 731 77.14 -12.09 -45.70
C GLY A 731 75.65 -12.39 -45.45
N SER A 732 75.27 -13.68 -45.46
CA SER A 732 73.91 -14.17 -45.14
C SER A 732 73.58 -13.95 -43.66
N ALA A 733 73.24 -12.73 -43.28
CA ALA A 733 72.76 -12.42 -41.94
C ALA A 733 71.29 -12.84 -41.80
N PRO A 734 70.89 -13.54 -40.72
CA PRO A 734 69.50 -13.89 -40.48
C PRO A 734 68.66 -12.62 -40.29
N VAL A 735 67.39 -12.71 -40.69
CA VAL A 735 66.36 -11.69 -40.42
C VAL A 735 66.29 -11.45 -38.91
N ILE A 736 66.44 -10.20 -38.49
CA ILE A 736 66.30 -9.84 -37.08
C ILE A 736 64.82 -9.57 -36.83
N THR A 737 64.17 -10.46 -36.08
CA THR A 737 62.83 -10.25 -35.54
C THR A 737 62.93 -9.40 -34.27
N THR A 738 62.28 -8.25 -34.27
CA THR A 738 62.19 -7.35 -33.13
C THR A 738 60.73 -7.18 -32.73
N ASN A 739 60.44 -7.31 -31.43
CA ASN A 739 59.14 -7.04 -30.85
C ASN A 739 58.97 -5.56 -30.46
N THR A 740 59.95 -4.72 -30.77
CA THR A 740 59.94 -3.28 -30.50
C THR A 740 59.54 -2.55 -31.78
N PRO A 741 58.37 -1.88 -31.82
CA PRO A 741 57.97 -1.08 -32.97
C PRO A 741 58.93 0.06 -33.25
N GLU A 742 59.05 0.47 -34.51
CA GLU A 742 59.67 1.76 -34.83
C GLU A 742 58.89 2.87 -34.12
N SER A 743 59.60 3.78 -33.42
CA SER A 743 58.95 4.89 -32.73
C SER A 743 58.17 5.73 -33.74
N LYS A 744 56.89 5.96 -33.46
CA LYS A 744 56.02 6.83 -34.26
C LYS A 744 56.36 8.32 -34.09
N ILE A 745 57.26 8.63 -33.17
CA ILE A 745 57.59 9.99 -32.73
C ILE A 745 59.11 10.18 -32.79
N ALA A 746 59.56 11.21 -33.48
CA ALA A 746 60.96 11.63 -33.51
C ALA A 746 61.27 12.46 -32.25
N GLY A 747 61.55 11.79 -31.13
CA GLY A 747 61.86 12.40 -29.84
C GLY A 747 61.43 11.51 -28.66
N ASP A 748 61.58 12.02 -27.44
CA ASP A 748 61.08 11.36 -26.23
C ASP A 748 59.86 12.10 -25.67
N LEU A 749 58.87 11.36 -25.16
CA LEU A 749 57.69 11.94 -24.54
C LEU A 749 57.91 12.18 -23.04
N GLU A 750 57.59 13.39 -22.58
CA GLU A 750 57.58 13.77 -21.17
C GLU A 750 56.23 14.40 -20.81
N VAL A 751 55.84 14.29 -19.54
CA VAL A 751 54.74 15.06 -18.98
C VAL A 751 55.26 16.30 -18.29
N ALA A 752 54.67 17.45 -18.59
CA ALA A 752 55.03 18.73 -18.03
C ALA A 752 53.78 19.46 -17.51
N PRO A 753 53.87 20.13 -16.34
CA PRO A 753 52.78 20.97 -15.86
C PRO A 753 52.60 22.18 -16.79
N ASP A 754 51.35 22.57 -17.03
CA ASP A 754 50.96 23.71 -17.85
C ASP A 754 50.01 24.65 -17.08
N LEU A 755 49.48 25.67 -17.75
CA LEU A 755 48.55 26.64 -17.15
C LEU A 755 47.22 26.02 -16.69
N LEU A 756 46.89 24.82 -17.17
CA LEU A 756 45.66 24.12 -16.86
C LEU A 756 45.84 23.08 -15.75
N THR A 757 47.05 22.55 -15.55
CA THR A 757 47.38 21.59 -14.48
C THR A 757 46.83 21.97 -13.10
N PRO A 758 46.95 23.22 -12.61
CA PRO A 758 46.42 23.58 -11.30
C PRO A 758 44.89 23.53 -11.21
N ARG A 759 44.19 23.54 -12.35
CA ARG A 759 42.73 23.57 -12.44
C ARG A 759 42.12 22.19 -12.65
N ASP A 760 42.76 21.33 -13.43
CA ASP A 760 42.21 20.02 -13.79
C ASP A 760 43.07 18.81 -13.43
N GLY A 761 44.29 19.03 -12.92
CA GLY A 761 45.25 17.98 -12.57
C GLY A 761 45.87 17.26 -13.76
N GLY A 762 45.61 17.73 -15.00
CA GLY A 762 46.20 17.19 -16.22
C GLY A 762 47.54 17.82 -16.55
N TYR A 763 48.37 17.10 -17.29
CA TYR A 763 49.71 17.49 -17.70
C TYR A 763 49.78 17.58 -19.22
N SER A 764 50.49 18.57 -19.74
CA SER A 764 50.81 18.59 -21.16
C SER A 764 51.76 17.46 -21.49
N ILE A 765 51.45 16.70 -22.54
CA ILE A 765 52.42 15.75 -23.11
C ILE A 765 53.29 16.55 -24.08
N VAL A 766 54.59 16.52 -23.88
CA VAL A 766 55.56 17.23 -24.72
C VAL A 766 56.53 16.25 -25.37
N VAL A 767 56.95 16.58 -26.58
CA VAL A 767 58.03 15.88 -27.29
C VAL A 767 59.32 16.65 -27.03
N ARG A 768 60.29 15.99 -26.41
CA ARG A 768 61.66 16.50 -26.27
C ARG A 768 62.53 15.94 -27.39
N THR A 769 63.12 16.82 -28.17
CA THR A 769 64.06 16.49 -29.24
C THR A 769 65.45 17.02 -28.91
N LYS A 770 66.47 16.47 -29.56
CA LYS A 770 67.81 17.08 -29.61
C LYS A 770 68.10 17.40 -31.06
N ASP A 771 68.58 18.61 -31.33
CA ASP A 771 69.04 18.96 -32.67
C ASP A 771 70.43 18.35 -32.96
N GLU A 772 70.95 18.57 -34.17
CA GLU A 772 72.25 18.06 -34.63
C GLU A 772 73.44 18.52 -33.78
N ASN A 773 73.28 19.60 -33.00
CA ASN A 773 74.28 20.14 -32.08
C ASN A 773 74.04 19.71 -30.62
N GLY A 774 73.04 18.87 -30.36
CA GLY A 774 72.66 18.41 -29.04
C GLY A 774 71.86 19.42 -28.21
N ILE A 775 71.35 20.50 -28.82
CA ILE A 775 70.52 21.49 -28.14
C ILE A 775 69.10 20.90 -27.97
N PRO A 776 68.55 20.89 -26.74
CA PRO A 776 67.23 20.33 -26.48
C PRO A 776 66.10 21.24 -26.96
N GLY A 777 65.20 20.71 -27.79
CA GLY A 777 63.92 21.32 -28.16
C GLY A 777 62.75 20.70 -27.41
N VAL A 778 61.71 21.49 -27.10
CA VAL A 778 60.48 21.01 -26.44
C VAL A 778 59.27 21.58 -27.19
N GLN A 779 58.35 20.72 -27.61
CA GLN A 779 57.09 21.11 -28.26
C GLN A 779 55.92 20.27 -27.75
N PRO A 780 54.68 20.78 -27.75
CA PRO A 780 53.51 19.96 -27.39
C PRO A 780 53.37 18.76 -28.33
N TYR A 781 52.94 17.63 -27.77
CA TYR A 781 52.49 16.48 -28.55
C TYR A 781 51.04 16.69 -28.97
N TYR A 782 50.71 16.44 -30.24
CA TYR A 782 49.39 16.71 -30.80
C TYR A 782 48.69 15.41 -31.19
N ASP A 783 47.36 15.38 -31.04
CA ASP A 783 46.52 14.31 -31.56
C ASP A 783 46.40 14.38 -33.09
N LYS A 784 45.73 13.39 -33.69
CA LYS A 784 45.47 13.34 -35.14
C LYS A 784 44.66 14.52 -35.70
N PHE A 785 44.08 15.35 -34.84
CA PHE A 785 43.30 16.53 -35.19
C PHE A 785 44.06 17.83 -34.88
N GLY A 786 45.35 17.77 -34.53
CA GLY A 786 46.17 18.93 -34.22
C GLY A 786 45.87 19.57 -32.86
N ARG A 787 45.26 18.85 -31.92
CA ARG A 787 44.99 19.35 -30.56
C ARG A 787 46.08 18.88 -29.60
N PRO A 788 46.61 19.75 -28.71
CA PRO A 788 47.59 19.34 -27.71
C PRO A 788 47.04 18.21 -26.84
N MET A 789 47.80 17.13 -26.73
CA MET A 789 47.49 15.99 -25.90
C MET A 789 47.87 16.28 -24.45
N ARG A 790 47.01 15.84 -23.53
CA ARG A 790 47.24 15.96 -22.10
C ARG A 790 47.02 14.62 -21.41
N TRP A 791 47.84 14.34 -20.41
CA TRP A 791 47.77 13.16 -19.57
C TRP A 791 47.19 13.51 -18.22
N LYS A 792 46.32 12.67 -17.67
CA LYS A 792 45.80 12.84 -16.31
C LYS A 792 45.93 11.51 -15.58
N PRO A 793 46.71 11.43 -14.49
CA PRO A 793 46.79 10.22 -13.69
C PRO A 793 45.39 9.84 -13.18
N SER A 794 45.09 8.54 -13.25
CA SER A 794 43.84 8.00 -12.72
C SER A 794 44.08 6.60 -12.18
N LEU A 795 44.03 6.46 -10.85
CA LEU A 795 44.25 5.18 -10.19
C LEU A 795 43.16 4.18 -10.57
N GLU A 796 41.91 4.64 -10.68
CA GLU A 796 40.76 3.81 -11.05
C GLU A 796 40.84 3.32 -12.50
N ASP A 797 41.50 4.07 -13.40
CA ASP A 797 41.74 3.65 -14.79
C ASP A 797 43.03 2.82 -14.95
N TRP A 798 43.88 2.76 -13.92
CA TRP A 798 45.12 2.01 -13.96
C TRP A 798 44.83 0.50 -13.92
N LYS A 799 45.15 -0.19 -15.00
CA LYS A 799 44.78 -1.59 -15.23
C LYS A 799 45.21 -2.54 -14.08
N PRO A 800 46.44 -2.48 -13.54
CA PRO A 800 46.83 -3.27 -12.37
C PRO A 800 45.95 -3.03 -11.14
N TYR A 801 45.52 -1.79 -10.91
CA TYR A 801 44.60 -1.47 -9.82
C TYR A 801 43.20 -2.03 -10.07
N GLN A 802 42.66 -1.90 -11.27
CA GLN A 802 41.37 -2.49 -11.65
C GLN A 802 41.36 -4.01 -11.46
N ASP A 803 42.43 -4.69 -11.88
CA ASP A 803 42.52 -6.15 -11.79
C ASP A 803 42.64 -6.61 -10.33
N MET A 804 43.39 -5.88 -9.51
CA MET A 804 43.44 -6.09 -8.07
C MET A 804 42.07 -5.89 -7.42
N GLN A 805 41.35 -4.80 -7.74
CA GLN A 805 40.02 -4.54 -7.19
C GLN A 805 39.01 -5.60 -7.63
N LYS A 806 39.05 -6.04 -8.90
CA LYS A 806 38.21 -7.13 -9.41
C LYS A 806 38.48 -8.45 -8.70
N LEU A 807 39.74 -8.79 -8.44
CA LEU A 807 40.12 -9.99 -7.69
C LEU A 807 39.56 -9.95 -6.25
N ARG A 808 39.70 -8.82 -5.56
CA ARG A 808 39.12 -8.62 -4.22
C ARG A 808 37.59 -8.70 -4.25
N GLU A 809 36.96 -8.09 -5.26
CA GLU A 809 35.51 -8.09 -5.42
C GLU A 809 34.94 -9.47 -5.74
N GLN A 810 35.61 -10.25 -6.59
CA GLN A 810 35.25 -11.65 -6.88
C GLN A 810 35.39 -12.53 -5.63
N ALA A 811 36.46 -12.34 -4.85
CA ALA A 811 36.64 -13.06 -3.59
C ALA A 811 35.53 -12.74 -2.57
N GLY A 812 35.24 -11.44 -2.37
CA GLY A 812 34.17 -10.99 -1.47
C GLY A 812 32.77 -11.41 -1.92
N GLN A 813 32.46 -11.34 -3.22
CA GLN A 813 31.20 -11.86 -3.77
C GLN A 813 31.06 -13.36 -3.52
N ASN A 814 32.09 -14.14 -3.84
CA ASN A 814 32.07 -15.59 -3.62
C ASN A 814 31.88 -15.96 -2.15
N GLU A 815 32.40 -15.17 -1.23
CA GLU A 815 32.25 -15.39 0.21
C GLU A 815 30.85 -15.02 0.73
N LEU A 816 30.28 -13.90 0.25
CA LEU A 816 28.90 -13.49 0.56
C LEU A 816 27.87 -14.47 0.00
N ILE A 817 28.07 -14.87 -1.26
CA ILE A 817 27.28 -15.88 -1.97
C ILE A 817 27.35 -17.21 -1.18
N ARG A 818 28.54 -17.73 -0.87
CA ARG A 818 28.69 -18.96 -0.07
C ARG A 818 28.10 -18.87 1.33
N GLY A 819 28.21 -17.71 1.98
CA GLY A 819 27.71 -17.47 3.34
C GLY A 819 26.18 -17.46 3.44
N GLN A 820 25.48 -17.06 2.38
CA GLN A 820 24.01 -16.92 2.36
C GLN A 820 23.30 -18.03 1.56
N GLU A 821 23.95 -18.62 0.54
CA GLU A 821 23.37 -19.64 -0.34
C GLU A 821 23.10 -20.99 0.31
N ILE A 822 23.83 -21.38 1.35
CA ILE A 822 23.83 -22.79 1.79
C ILE A 822 22.60 -23.15 2.64
N ARG A 823 21.94 -22.19 3.32
CA ARG A 823 20.76 -22.50 4.17
C ARG A 823 19.55 -21.58 3.98
N GLY A 824 19.73 -20.29 3.72
CA GLY A 824 18.60 -19.34 3.64
C GLY A 824 17.91 -19.30 2.26
N PHE A 825 18.70 -19.28 1.18
CA PHE A 825 18.22 -19.10 -0.19
C PHE A 825 17.32 -20.25 -0.68
N LYS A 826 17.80 -21.50 -0.60
CA LYS A 826 17.02 -22.68 -1.05
C LYS A 826 15.75 -22.90 -0.24
N ALA A 827 15.79 -22.60 1.07
CA ALA A 827 14.63 -22.74 1.94
C ALA A 827 13.55 -21.69 1.64
N LYS A 828 13.94 -20.42 1.46
CA LYS A 828 13.02 -19.34 1.09
C LYS A 828 12.40 -19.53 -0.29
N HIS A 829 13.20 -19.95 -1.28
CA HIS A 829 12.72 -20.21 -2.63
C HIS A 829 11.70 -21.36 -2.65
N ARG A 830 12.03 -22.47 -1.98
CA ARG A 830 11.10 -23.61 -1.84
C ARG A 830 9.81 -23.20 -1.12
N ALA A 831 9.89 -22.40 -0.06
CA ALA A 831 8.70 -21.94 0.65
C ALA A 831 7.79 -21.04 -0.21
N LEU A 832 8.36 -20.17 -1.06
CA LEU A 832 7.58 -19.38 -2.02
C LEU A 832 6.96 -20.25 -3.11
N ASP A 833 7.69 -21.25 -3.63
CA ASP A 833 7.15 -22.18 -4.62
C ASP A 833 5.99 -23.04 -4.03
N GLU A 834 6.15 -23.51 -2.79
CA GLU A 834 5.09 -24.22 -2.05
C GLU A 834 3.87 -23.34 -1.78
N GLN A 835 4.05 -22.05 -1.51
CA GLN A 835 2.94 -21.09 -1.36
C GLN A 835 2.25 -20.81 -2.70
N TYR A 836 3.00 -20.66 -3.79
CA TYR A 836 2.46 -20.48 -5.13
C TYR A 836 1.64 -21.69 -5.58
N GLN A 837 2.16 -22.90 -5.36
CA GLN A 837 1.45 -24.14 -5.67
C GLN A 837 0.15 -24.24 -4.87
N ARG A 838 0.17 -23.99 -3.55
CA ARG A 838 -1.05 -23.99 -2.73
C ARG A 838 -2.12 -23.04 -3.25
N LEU A 839 -1.77 -21.81 -3.62
CA LEU A 839 -2.74 -20.86 -4.19
C LEU A 839 -3.22 -21.27 -5.58
N HIS A 840 -2.36 -21.88 -6.38
CA HIS A 840 -2.76 -22.46 -7.65
C HIS A 840 -3.82 -23.56 -7.44
N ASP A 841 -3.58 -24.47 -6.51
CA ASP A 841 -4.51 -25.55 -6.18
C ASP A 841 -5.81 -24.99 -5.59
N GLU A 842 -5.76 -24.02 -4.66
CA GLU A 842 -6.95 -23.36 -4.10
C GLU A 842 -7.79 -22.64 -5.16
N ARG A 843 -7.18 -22.08 -6.21
CA ARG A 843 -7.90 -21.54 -7.37
C ARG A 843 -8.54 -22.67 -8.17
N MET A 844 -7.78 -23.69 -8.54
CA MET A 844 -8.26 -24.77 -9.40
C MET A 844 -9.43 -25.54 -8.76
N ASP A 845 -9.42 -25.70 -7.44
CA ASP A 845 -10.45 -26.42 -6.70
C ASP A 845 -11.71 -25.58 -6.43
N LYS A 846 -11.66 -24.24 -6.44
CA LYS A 846 -12.78 -23.38 -6.00
C LYS A 846 -13.24 -22.32 -6.99
N PHE A 847 -12.54 -22.12 -8.11
CA PHE A 847 -13.00 -21.17 -9.15
C PHE A 847 -14.36 -21.57 -9.72
N LYS A 848 -14.73 -22.86 -9.68
CA LYS A 848 -16.04 -23.37 -10.11
C LYS A 848 -17.23 -22.97 -9.23
N ASP A 849 -17.00 -22.51 -8.00
CA ASP A 849 -18.08 -22.37 -7.00
C ASP A 849 -18.38 -20.92 -6.59
N TYR A 850 -17.49 -19.96 -6.87
CA TYR A 850 -17.56 -18.63 -6.25
C TYR A 850 -17.96 -17.47 -7.18
N PHE A 851 -17.97 -17.65 -8.52
CA PHE A 851 -18.22 -16.55 -9.47
C PHE A 851 -19.40 -16.70 -10.41
N SER A 852 -20.37 -17.55 -10.10
CA SER A 852 -21.67 -17.46 -10.75
C SER A 852 -22.50 -16.28 -10.23
N TRP A 853 -22.04 -15.03 -10.35
CA TRP A 853 -22.89 -13.84 -10.33
C TRP A 853 -22.26 -12.77 -11.22
N GLY A 854 -22.80 -12.66 -12.44
CA GLY A 854 -22.25 -11.87 -13.54
C GLY A 854 -21.19 -12.64 -14.34
N ASN A 855 -21.62 -13.47 -15.30
CA ASN A 855 -20.81 -14.45 -16.04
C ASN A 855 -20.15 -15.53 -15.16
N GLU A 856 -20.98 -16.34 -14.54
CA GLU A 856 -20.97 -17.80 -14.70
C GLU A 856 -22.40 -18.28 -14.50
#